data_AF-A0AAV2YYZ8-F1
#
_entry.id   AF-A0AAV2YYZ8-F1
#
_cell.length_a   1.000
_cell.length_b   1.000
_cell.length_c   1.000
_cell.angle_alpha   90.00
_cell.angle_beta   90.00
_cell.angle_gamma   90.00
#
_symmetry.space_group_name_H-M   'P 1'
#
loop_
_entity.id
_entity.type
_entity.pdbx_description
1 polymer ?
#
loop_
_entity_poly.entity_id
_entity_poly.type
_entity_poly.pdbx_seq_one_letter_code
_entity_poly.pdbx_strand_id
1 'polypeptide(L)'
;MALCTKGKELLRELQRSDWLPTYNEDLMRQTVEEVTALHEQIMEKLRVYGDEIEQHQSIHCGLIVNHQCLLRNKRCIMAYLYERTEKIKNLRWETGTIIPPALAPQLNPKEVQFFHAYDQLLTDYMSGYGLDLSADAKPPKDLYVEVRVLKGCGEIMTETGAVNLEANSTHFLRRSKMATEVSAQAVLARNLLSSVLALAFPDALLSDAAAQEAFVTHSAQVEQLLHEHNVFGLVTDGKALDKFQTKLFQLIDEYGLPKDVLVAALRLMRVLLNQCTLEQLEQLMPRVFERVVKIVKHQNDSAVAVAAACDAARSLFRHFELYTPETRKEVFDVVPKLLPALLSQLNALTKVIPVASEQLQLWTSSLELLIEVLRVSPATLRSYAGKIENVCVLALNAHALSAASHEQLALAAQCLAALPCASDKQHAHWKAMVDKCVEMLHQQVDQLSGKRSTAVAQPTGFKAWVKEATDETVLSVYQRANLVSRRMAFTTTVVAACMESRGISEREVQLVLGEVLAEARRAVAVRAQEVGKQTAVSEDGFRLPASVVYGVIGPVHASALAVVAAVVSRAGTCALRQSTKISKLLLLATENVPVDAHSALCDAVTACAQALGASTLDKVGVPMLDHLVARCRTDLEEAQGQANAMAAAAANDKKGKGGGKGKKRKRQTDVSQLVAGAASSLPFLTARTHELLGRNFDATLRSIATCVAVYGCMLPSNVRAAASDVSMLALQWKQQQERKAEGLNLLLMANLVSADAHGAHGAHLVTAMQHWQHAARDPWTLMAKTAGEALLHPRAPPLAIELPDATTAQQQQQRQRNSTFGTHNGTAANRVRGHLDWEKEQAPAADDDDDAMDSDAKSECEPEDEAMAEGKSDEKDAAEPPVKKAKAKEESDEEDEEEDYDDERPASSKTVEEAAKEEEDEDDEEEKDRNSGSKPAAVPSTAAKEDLEEDDDDDEFPDIVDDEPDDD
;
A
#
# COMPACT_ATOMS: atom_id res chain seq x y z
N MET A 1 -20.72 22.23 37.18
CA MET A 1 -19.37 21.69 37.50
C MET A 1 -18.70 21.26 36.20
N ALA A 2 -17.37 21.33 36.10
CA ALA A 2 -16.63 20.89 34.92
C ALA A 2 -16.18 19.42 35.08
N LEU A 3 -16.86 18.52 34.37
CA LEU A 3 -16.63 17.07 34.42
C LEU A 3 -15.23 16.68 33.91
N CYS A 4 -14.68 15.57 34.41
CA CYS A 4 -13.39 15.00 33.98
C CYS A 4 -12.18 15.95 34.15
N THR A 5 -12.27 16.96 35.02
CA THR A 5 -11.21 17.95 35.23
C THR A 5 -10.02 17.35 35.97
N LYS A 6 -10.26 16.52 37.01
CA LYS A 6 -9.22 15.84 37.79
C LYS A 6 -8.33 14.93 36.93
N GLY A 7 -8.96 14.07 36.11
CA GLY A 7 -8.25 13.19 35.17
C GLY A 7 -7.47 13.97 34.09
N LYS A 8 -7.92 15.16 33.70
CA LYS A 8 -7.19 16.07 32.81
C LYS A 8 -5.99 16.74 33.51
N GLU A 9 -6.06 16.95 34.82
CA GLU A 9 -4.99 17.56 35.60
C GLU A 9 -3.84 16.59 35.87
N LEU A 10 -4.11 15.31 36.15
CA LEU A 10 -3.08 14.24 36.19
C LEU A 10 -2.19 14.24 34.94
N LEU A 11 -2.80 14.33 33.74
CA LEU A 11 -2.06 14.36 32.48
C LEU A 11 -1.29 15.68 32.26
N ARG A 12 -1.80 16.80 32.79
CA ARG A 12 -1.10 18.09 32.76
C ARG A 12 0.08 18.14 33.72
N GLU A 13 0.03 17.41 34.82
CA GLU A 13 1.15 17.25 35.74
C GLU A 13 2.33 16.53 35.07
N LEU A 14 2.06 15.42 34.38
CA LEU A 14 3.07 14.74 33.55
C LEU A 14 3.58 15.65 32.42
N GLN A 15 2.70 16.36 31.70
CA GLN A 15 3.09 17.25 30.60
C GLN A 15 3.98 18.43 31.05
N ARG A 16 3.93 18.82 32.32
CA ARG A 16 4.73 19.92 32.91
C ARG A 16 6.11 19.48 33.39
N SER A 17 6.40 18.17 33.44
CA SER A 17 7.53 17.62 34.17
C SER A 17 8.52 16.94 33.22
N ASP A 18 9.77 17.42 33.18
CA ASP A 18 10.82 16.85 32.30
C ASP A 18 11.14 15.38 32.63
N TRP A 19 11.01 15.03 33.91
CA TRP A 19 11.06 13.67 34.44
C TRP A 19 9.79 13.36 35.25
N LEU A 20 9.67 12.13 35.77
CA LEU A 20 8.56 11.71 36.62
C LEU A 20 8.37 12.65 37.83
N PRO A 21 7.18 13.25 38.01
CA PRO A 21 6.82 13.88 39.28
C PRO A 21 6.59 12.81 40.35
N THR A 22 6.47 13.22 41.61
CA THR A 22 5.98 12.36 42.70
C THR A 22 4.62 11.76 42.36
N TYR A 23 4.40 10.48 42.67
CA TYR A 23 3.11 9.82 42.40
C TYR A 23 1.96 10.54 43.15
N ASN A 24 0.97 11.04 42.41
CA ASN A 24 -0.11 11.88 42.97
C ASN A 24 -1.29 11.03 43.46
N GLU A 25 -1.13 10.40 44.63
CA GLU A 25 -2.16 9.51 45.22
C GLU A 25 -3.50 10.21 45.45
N ASP A 26 -3.50 11.49 45.82
CA ASP A 26 -4.72 12.25 46.11
C ASP A 26 -5.55 12.52 44.86
N LEU A 27 -4.95 13.03 43.79
CA LEU A 27 -5.67 13.33 42.55
C LEU A 27 -6.08 12.03 41.82
N MET A 28 -5.25 10.99 41.93
CA MET A 28 -5.56 9.63 41.47
C MET A 28 -6.80 9.08 42.20
N ARG A 29 -6.81 9.08 43.54
CA ARG A 29 -7.94 8.64 44.36
C ARG A 29 -9.21 9.45 44.06
N GLN A 30 -9.10 10.78 44.01
CA GLN A 30 -10.22 11.67 43.67
C GLN A 30 -10.80 11.46 42.27
N THR A 31 -10.01 10.93 41.31
CA THR A 31 -10.50 10.59 39.96
C THR A 31 -11.19 9.22 39.94
N VAL A 32 -10.77 8.28 40.80
CA VAL A 32 -11.48 7.00 41.02
C VAL A 32 -12.81 7.21 41.74
N GLU A 33 -12.85 8.11 42.74
CA GLU A 33 -14.10 8.55 43.38
C GLU A 33 -15.08 9.14 42.35
N GLU A 34 -14.61 9.96 41.40
CA GLU A 34 -15.44 10.49 40.30
C GLU A 34 -15.92 9.39 39.34
N VAL A 35 -15.10 8.38 39.05
CA VAL A 35 -15.48 7.20 38.25
C VAL A 35 -16.54 6.35 38.96
N THR A 36 -16.39 6.12 40.25
CA THR A 36 -17.31 5.31 41.06
C THR A 36 -18.66 5.99 41.19
N ALA A 37 -18.69 7.28 41.54
CA ALA A 37 -19.92 8.05 41.62
C ALA A 37 -20.64 8.18 40.26
N LEU A 38 -19.90 8.23 39.14
CA LEU A 38 -20.49 8.16 37.80
C LEU A 38 -21.06 6.77 37.48
N HIS A 39 -20.40 5.70 37.91
CA HIS A 39 -20.89 4.32 37.75
C HIS A 39 -22.17 4.08 38.54
N GLU A 40 -22.20 4.44 39.83
CA GLU A 40 -23.39 4.36 40.68
C GLU A 40 -24.58 5.11 40.07
N GLN A 41 -24.37 6.33 39.56
CA GLN A 41 -25.40 7.10 38.86
C GLN A 41 -25.87 6.49 37.53
N ILE A 42 -25.06 5.65 36.88
CA ILE A 42 -25.47 4.90 35.68
C ILE A 42 -26.29 3.68 36.12
N MET A 43 -25.81 2.91 37.09
CA MET A 43 -26.49 1.71 37.59
C MET A 43 -27.85 2.02 38.21
N GLU A 44 -27.98 3.11 38.96
CA GLU A 44 -29.28 3.52 39.53
C GLU A 44 -30.27 3.96 38.43
N LYS A 45 -29.80 4.69 37.39
CA LYS A 45 -30.66 5.03 36.24
C LYS A 45 -31.09 3.81 35.43
N LEU A 46 -30.18 2.84 35.25
CA LEU A 46 -30.51 1.55 34.62
C LEU A 46 -31.54 0.77 35.45
N ARG A 47 -31.39 0.76 36.78
CA ARG A 47 -32.29 0.06 37.71
C ARG A 47 -33.69 0.68 37.78
N VAL A 48 -33.78 2.01 37.79
CA VAL A 48 -35.06 2.73 37.93
C VAL A 48 -35.88 2.71 36.65
N TYR A 49 -35.23 2.78 35.48
CA TYR A 49 -35.93 2.95 34.18
C TYR A 49 -35.91 1.71 33.28
N GLY A 50 -35.01 0.73 33.49
CA GLY A 50 -35.02 -0.56 32.80
C GLY A 50 -35.15 -0.46 31.28
N ASP A 51 -36.13 -1.17 30.73
CA ASP A 51 -36.47 -1.15 29.29
C ASP A 51 -37.20 0.14 28.84
N GLU A 52 -37.70 0.96 29.77
CA GLU A 52 -38.44 2.21 29.47
C GLU A 52 -37.51 3.41 29.19
N ILE A 53 -36.19 3.24 29.28
CA ILE A 53 -35.18 4.30 29.04
C ILE A 53 -35.36 4.98 27.68
N GLU A 54 -35.77 4.24 26.64
CA GLU A 54 -35.99 4.80 25.29
C GLU A 54 -37.15 5.81 25.26
N GLN A 55 -38.13 5.69 26.17
CA GLN A 55 -39.26 6.62 26.30
C GLN A 55 -38.85 7.94 26.98
N HIS A 56 -37.75 7.93 27.74
CA HIS A 56 -37.23 9.09 28.48
C HIS A 56 -35.93 9.62 27.85
N GLN A 57 -36.05 10.20 26.66
CA GLN A 57 -34.92 10.70 25.85
C GLN A 57 -33.91 11.59 26.61
N SER A 58 -34.37 12.44 27.54
CA SER A 58 -33.50 13.26 28.39
C SER A 58 -32.62 12.45 29.34
N ILE A 59 -33.15 11.34 29.89
CA ILE A 59 -32.46 10.43 30.80
C ILE A 59 -31.48 9.56 30.01
N HIS A 60 -31.89 9.06 28.84
CA HIS A 60 -31.02 8.35 27.89
C HIS A 60 -29.80 9.20 27.49
N CYS A 61 -30.00 10.47 27.11
CA CYS A 61 -28.91 11.40 26.85
C CYS A 61 -28.00 11.61 28.08
N GLY A 62 -28.58 11.77 29.28
CA GLY A 62 -27.81 11.90 30.52
C GLY A 62 -27.01 10.64 30.90
N LEU A 63 -27.50 9.45 30.54
CA LEU A 63 -26.80 8.18 30.74
C LEU A 63 -25.60 8.07 29.79
N ILE A 64 -25.78 8.41 28.50
CA ILE A 64 -24.68 8.47 27.51
C ILE A 64 -23.59 9.44 27.97
N VAL A 65 -23.96 10.64 28.44
CA VAL A 65 -22.99 11.64 28.94
C VAL A 65 -22.22 11.12 30.15
N ASN A 66 -22.90 10.55 31.16
CA ASN A 66 -22.23 9.96 32.32
C ASN A 66 -21.26 8.83 31.91
N HIS A 67 -21.69 7.95 31.00
CA HIS A 67 -20.87 6.84 30.50
C HIS A 67 -19.62 7.31 29.75
N GLN A 68 -19.76 8.32 28.86
CA GLN A 68 -18.60 8.89 28.16
C GLN A 68 -17.65 9.62 29.11
N CYS A 69 -18.14 10.27 30.18
CA CYS A 69 -17.30 10.86 31.22
C CYS A 69 -16.53 9.79 32.01
N LEU A 70 -17.18 8.69 32.38
CA LEU A 70 -16.55 7.54 33.03
C LEU A 70 -15.43 6.96 32.15
N LEU A 71 -15.72 6.69 30.87
CA LEU A 71 -14.72 6.23 29.90
C LEU A 71 -13.58 7.24 29.71
N ARG A 72 -13.86 8.54 29.76
CA ARG A 72 -12.83 9.59 29.66
C ARG A 72 -11.90 9.58 30.87
N ASN A 73 -12.43 9.50 32.09
CA ASN A 73 -11.62 9.41 33.29
C ASN A 73 -10.81 8.11 33.35
N LYS A 74 -11.39 6.95 33.00
CA LYS A 74 -10.66 5.68 32.88
C LYS A 74 -9.51 5.76 31.88
N ARG A 75 -9.71 6.38 30.71
CA ARG A 75 -8.65 6.64 29.72
C ARG A 75 -7.56 7.57 30.26
N CYS A 76 -7.92 8.63 30.99
CA CYS A 76 -6.94 9.53 31.60
C CYS A 76 -6.09 8.84 32.68
N ILE A 77 -6.70 8.02 33.53
CA ILE A 77 -6.00 7.19 34.53
C ILE A 77 -5.03 6.22 33.84
N MET A 78 -5.49 5.46 32.84
CA MET A 78 -4.66 4.49 32.13
C MET A 78 -3.48 5.17 31.40
N ALA A 79 -3.69 6.35 30.80
CA ALA A 79 -2.62 7.10 30.16
C ALA A 79 -1.59 7.65 31.17
N TYR A 80 -2.02 8.12 32.35
CA TYR A 80 -1.12 8.55 33.43
C TYR A 80 -0.23 7.39 33.92
N LEU A 81 -0.84 6.23 34.21
CA LEU A 81 -0.10 5.05 34.66
C LEU A 81 0.81 4.48 33.57
N TYR A 82 0.35 4.45 32.31
CA TYR A 82 1.15 3.95 31.18
C TYR A 82 2.44 4.75 30.99
N GLU A 83 2.34 6.09 30.86
CA GLU A 83 3.51 6.97 30.70
C GLU A 83 4.48 6.80 31.87
N ARG A 84 3.98 6.66 33.11
CA ARG A 84 4.82 6.37 34.27
C ARG A 84 5.54 5.03 34.13
N THR A 85 4.85 3.96 33.73
CA THR A 85 5.50 2.64 33.51
C THR A 85 6.52 2.64 32.38
N GLU A 86 6.31 3.40 31.29
CA GLU A 86 7.31 3.54 30.22
C GLU A 86 8.57 4.26 30.70
N LYS A 87 8.44 5.35 31.47
CA LYS A 87 9.58 6.04 32.10
C LYS A 87 10.32 5.14 33.09
N ILE A 88 9.61 4.27 33.83
CA ILE A 88 10.22 3.28 34.75
C ILE A 88 10.97 2.17 33.98
N LYS A 89 10.47 1.72 32.82
CA LYS A 89 11.24 0.83 31.93
C LYS A 89 12.50 1.51 31.42
N ASN A 90 12.39 2.75 30.96
CA ASN A 90 13.52 3.53 30.46
C ASN A 90 14.57 3.76 31.57
N LEU A 91 14.15 3.96 32.82
CA LEU A 91 15.06 4.05 33.96
C LEU A 91 15.95 2.80 34.12
N ARG A 92 15.45 1.58 33.86
CA ARG A 92 16.27 0.34 33.85
C ARG A 92 17.31 0.37 32.73
N TRP A 93 16.98 0.89 31.55
CA TRP A 93 17.91 1.02 30.43
C TRP A 93 18.94 2.15 30.61
N GLU A 94 18.59 3.22 31.34
CA GLU A 94 19.47 4.37 31.60
C GLU A 94 20.37 4.21 32.83
N THR A 95 19.91 3.52 33.88
CA THR A 95 20.61 3.43 35.18
C THR A 95 20.98 2.01 35.62
N GLY A 96 20.55 0.98 34.88
CA GLY A 96 20.81 -0.42 35.20
C GLY A 96 19.87 -0.96 36.29
N THR A 97 20.31 -2.01 36.99
CA THR A 97 19.48 -2.81 37.91
C THR A 97 19.15 -2.15 39.26
N ILE A 98 19.67 -0.94 39.51
CA ILE A 98 19.56 -0.25 40.81
C ILE A 98 18.90 1.13 40.62
N ILE A 99 17.71 1.29 41.21
CA ILE A 99 17.01 2.58 41.26
C ILE A 99 17.87 3.59 42.05
N PRO A 100 18.23 4.77 41.49
CA PRO A 100 18.97 5.78 42.23
C PRO A 100 18.20 6.28 43.46
N PRO A 101 18.85 6.46 44.63
CA PRO A 101 18.16 6.82 45.87
C PRO A 101 17.51 8.22 45.85
N ALA A 102 17.88 9.08 44.90
CA ALA A 102 17.23 10.36 44.65
C ALA A 102 15.90 10.25 43.89
N LEU A 103 15.69 9.17 43.12
CA LEU A 103 14.47 8.90 42.35
C LEU A 103 13.51 7.96 43.08
N ALA A 104 14.02 7.09 43.95
CA ALA A 104 13.22 6.21 44.81
C ALA A 104 12.01 6.89 45.50
N PRO A 105 12.10 8.11 46.10
CA PRO A 105 10.95 8.76 46.73
C PRO A 105 9.92 9.36 45.75
N GLN A 106 10.14 9.31 44.43
CA GLN A 106 9.18 9.76 43.41
C GLN A 106 8.26 8.62 42.91
N LEU A 107 8.63 7.38 43.22
CA LEU A 107 7.96 6.15 42.78
C LEU A 107 7.01 5.63 43.86
N ASN A 108 5.85 5.12 43.44
CA ASN A 108 4.97 4.36 44.32
C ASN A 108 5.61 3.01 44.70
N PRO A 109 5.37 2.43 45.89
CA PRO A 109 5.82 1.06 46.22
C PRO A 109 5.43 0.01 45.17
N LYS A 110 4.27 0.14 44.51
CA LYS A 110 3.85 -0.73 43.39
C LYS A 110 4.66 -0.53 42.12
N GLU A 111 5.17 0.68 41.88
CA GLU A 111 6.05 1.00 40.75
C GLU A 111 7.46 0.45 40.97
N VAL A 112 7.94 0.41 42.22
CA VAL A 112 9.20 -0.26 42.59
C VAL A 112 9.08 -1.78 42.42
N GLN A 113 7.96 -2.38 42.80
CA GLN A 113 7.68 -3.80 42.52
C GLN A 113 7.65 -4.09 41.00
N PHE A 114 7.00 -3.22 40.21
CA PHE A 114 7.01 -3.33 38.75
C PHE A 114 8.42 -3.22 38.15
N PHE A 115 9.26 -2.29 38.65
CA PHE A 115 10.66 -2.18 38.24
C PHE A 115 11.41 -3.50 38.47
N HIS A 116 11.30 -4.10 39.66
CA HIS A 116 11.99 -5.37 39.96
C HIS A 116 11.45 -6.57 39.15
N ALA A 117 10.14 -6.63 38.89
CA ALA A 117 9.57 -7.66 38.02
C ALA A 117 10.06 -7.51 36.56
N TYR A 118 10.10 -6.29 36.03
CA TYR A 118 10.69 -6.00 34.72
C TYR A 118 12.21 -6.26 34.69
N ASP A 119 12.91 -5.97 35.79
CA ASP A 119 14.34 -6.19 35.95
C ASP A 119 14.72 -7.67 35.82
N GLN A 120 13.95 -8.53 36.49
CA GLN A 120 14.09 -9.98 36.41
C GLN A 120 13.75 -10.49 35.00
N LEU A 121 12.59 -10.09 34.43
CA LEU A 121 12.18 -10.51 33.08
C LEU A 121 13.22 -10.16 31.99
N LEU A 122 13.82 -8.97 32.05
CA LEU A 122 14.88 -8.58 31.13
C LEU A 122 16.17 -9.39 31.38
N THR A 123 16.49 -9.70 32.63
CA THR A 123 17.66 -10.51 32.99
C THR A 123 17.51 -11.96 32.53
N ASP A 124 16.33 -12.56 32.71
CA ASP A 124 15.99 -13.90 32.19
C ASP A 124 16.10 -13.93 30.66
N TYR A 125 15.55 -12.91 29.97
CA TYR A 125 15.66 -12.77 28.52
C TYR A 125 17.12 -12.67 28.04
N MET A 126 17.94 -11.81 28.66
CA MET A 126 19.37 -11.67 28.34
C MET A 126 20.14 -12.97 28.60
N SER A 127 19.79 -13.72 29.65
CA SER A 127 20.40 -15.01 29.96
C SER A 127 20.17 -16.05 28.86
N GLY A 128 19.00 -16.05 28.22
CA GLY A 128 18.64 -16.95 27.12
C GLY A 128 19.47 -16.75 25.84
N TYR A 129 20.06 -15.58 25.65
CA TYR A 129 20.94 -15.26 24.51
C TYR A 129 22.43 -15.15 24.90
N GLY A 130 22.77 -15.16 26.19
CA GLY A 130 24.14 -14.96 26.68
C GLY A 130 24.69 -13.56 26.40
N LEU A 131 23.82 -12.57 26.19
CA LEU A 131 24.15 -11.21 25.76
C LEU A 131 23.46 -10.18 26.66
N ASP A 132 24.25 -9.27 27.24
CA ASP A 132 23.73 -8.09 27.90
C ASP A 132 23.29 -7.07 26.85
N LEU A 133 21.98 -6.80 26.80
CA LEU A 133 21.34 -5.86 25.89
C LEU A 133 21.36 -4.42 26.44
N SER A 134 21.62 -4.24 27.74
CA SER A 134 21.69 -2.92 28.39
C SER A 134 23.06 -2.25 28.25
N ALA A 135 24.05 -2.96 27.71
CA ALA A 135 25.39 -2.44 27.47
C ALA A 135 25.52 -1.63 26.17
N ASP A 136 26.27 -0.52 26.25
CA ASP A 136 26.87 0.19 25.11
C ASP A 136 25.94 0.57 23.93
N ALA A 137 24.86 1.29 24.20
CA ALA A 137 23.94 1.88 23.21
C ALA A 137 24.56 2.97 22.28
N LYS A 138 25.89 3.10 22.20
CA LYS A 138 26.62 4.05 21.35
C LYS A 138 27.84 3.36 20.70
N PRO A 139 28.15 3.64 19.43
CA PRO A 139 29.25 2.97 18.73
C PRO A 139 30.60 3.22 19.44
N PRO A 140 31.43 2.18 19.62
CA PRO A 140 32.69 2.29 20.34
C PRO A 140 33.73 3.05 19.50
N LYS A 141 34.26 4.15 20.05
CA LYS A 141 35.33 4.93 19.40
C LYS A 141 36.73 4.34 19.61
N ASP A 142 37.02 3.89 20.83
CA ASP A 142 38.30 3.33 21.23
C ASP A 142 38.11 2.11 22.15
N LEU A 143 39.04 1.14 22.11
CA LEU A 143 39.01 -0.07 22.94
C LEU A 143 39.27 0.21 24.43
N TYR A 144 40.02 1.27 24.72
CA TYR A 144 40.30 1.78 26.05
C TYR A 144 39.80 3.23 26.15
N VAL A 145 39.35 3.63 27.33
CA VAL A 145 38.86 4.99 27.61
C VAL A 145 39.58 5.55 28.83
N GLU A 146 40.05 6.79 28.76
CA GLU A 146 40.44 7.54 29.95
C GLU A 146 39.17 8.03 30.67
N VAL A 147 38.90 7.45 31.84
CA VAL A 147 37.75 7.79 32.68
C VAL A 147 38.22 8.65 33.84
N ARG A 148 37.69 9.87 33.96
CA ARG A 148 37.85 10.71 35.16
C ARG A 148 36.74 10.42 36.14
N VAL A 149 37.12 10.03 37.35
CA VAL A 149 36.21 9.67 38.45
C VAL A 149 35.61 10.95 39.05
N LEU A 150 34.31 11.20 38.85
CA LEU A 150 33.65 12.42 39.34
C LEU A 150 33.27 12.36 40.84
N LYS A 151 33.08 11.15 41.38
CA LYS A 151 32.80 10.87 42.79
C LYS A 151 33.55 9.58 43.16
N GLY A 152 34.15 9.52 44.34
CA GLY A 152 34.86 8.33 44.77
C GLY A 152 33.92 7.14 44.93
N CYS A 153 34.19 6.04 44.25
CA CYS A 153 33.38 4.81 44.28
C CYS A 153 34.06 3.64 45.01
N GLY A 154 35.29 3.83 45.50
CA GLY A 154 36.08 2.79 46.15
C GLY A 154 36.65 1.78 45.15
N GLU A 155 36.87 0.56 45.61
CA GLU A 155 37.52 -0.50 44.84
C GLU A 155 36.52 -1.24 43.93
N ILE A 156 36.75 -1.18 42.61
CA ILE A 156 35.97 -1.91 41.60
C ILE A 156 36.81 -3.02 40.98
N MET A 157 36.26 -4.23 40.90
CA MET A 157 36.87 -5.35 40.20
C MET A 157 36.75 -5.19 38.68
N THR A 158 37.88 -5.24 37.98
CA THR A 158 37.95 -5.26 36.51
C THR A 158 38.62 -6.56 36.02
N GLU A 159 38.52 -6.87 34.72
CA GLU A 159 39.20 -8.03 34.11
C GLU A 159 40.72 -8.05 34.35
N THR A 160 41.32 -6.88 34.61
CA THR A 160 42.76 -6.68 34.85
C THR A 160 43.13 -6.62 36.34
N GLY A 161 42.17 -6.79 37.25
CA GLY A 161 42.38 -6.70 38.71
C GLY A 161 41.49 -5.64 39.37
N ALA A 162 41.65 -5.47 40.68
CA ALA A 162 40.92 -4.46 41.44
C ALA A 162 41.52 -3.06 41.24
N VAL A 163 40.66 -2.04 41.08
CA VAL A 163 41.06 -0.65 40.80
C VAL A 163 40.33 0.27 41.78
N ASN A 164 41.07 1.04 42.58
CA ASN A 164 40.50 2.02 43.50
C ASN A 164 40.18 3.34 42.79
N LEU A 165 38.91 3.72 42.77
CA LEU A 165 38.40 4.92 42.11
C LEU A 165 38.17 6.05 43.11
N GLU A 166 39.21 6.85 43.32
CA GLU A 166 39.18 8.06 44.17
C GLU A 166 38.66 9.29 43.40
N ALA A 167 38.04 10.25 44.09
CA ALA A 167 37.46 11.44 43.45
C ALA A 167 38.53 12.28 42.71
N ASN A 168 38.22 12.64 41.46
CA ASN A 168 39.08 13.33 40.48
C ASN A 168 40.29 12.55 39.95
N SER A 169 40.47 11.27 40.32
CA SER A 169 41.48 10.41 39.69
C SER A 169 41.12 10.09 38.22
N THR A 170 42.12 9.87 37.37
CA THR A 170 41.96 9.39 35.99
C THR A 170 42.51 7.99 35.83
N HIS A 171 41.73 7.12 35.18
CA HIS A 171 42.06 5.70 34.97
C HIS A 171 41.86 5.32 33.52
N PHE A 172 42.71 4.45 32.98
CA PHE A 172 42.64 4.00 31.58
C PHE A 172 42.10 2.57 31.53
N LEU A 173 40.80 2.42 31.23
CA LEU A 173 40.05 1.17 31.40
C LEU A 173 39.55 0.61 30.06
N ARG A 174 39.40 -0.72 29.98
CA ARG A 174 39.04 -1.46 28.76
C ARG A 174 37.51 -1.66 28.61
N ARG A 175 36.98 -1.46 27.41
CA ARG A 175 35.55 -1.69 27.05
C ARG A 175 35.22 -3.15 26.68
N SER A 176 35.58 -4.13 27.51
CA SER A 176 35.19 -5.53 27.23
C SER A 176 33.65 -5.66 27.33
N LYS A 177 32.92 -6.27 26.37
CA LYS A 177 33.34 -7.30 25.39
C LYS A 177 33.03 -7.07 23.90
N MET A 178 32.20 -6.10 23.47
CA MET A 178 31.74 -6.05 22.06
C MET A 178 32.62 -5.22 21.10
N ALA A 179 33.50 -4.34 21.59
CA ALA A 179 34.23 -3.38 20.75
C ALA A 179 35.30 -3.99 19.82
N THR A 180 35.70 -5.26 20.01
CA THR A 180 36.88 -5.84 19.35
C THR A 180 36.68 -6.25 17.90
N GLU A 181 35.49 -6.68 17.50
CA GLU A 181 35.28 -7.16 16.12
C GLU A 181 35.08 -5.99 15.14
N VAL A 182 34.26 -5.00 15.52
CA VAL A 182 34.02 -3.79 14.71
C VAL A 182 35.31 -2.97 14.51
N SER A 183 36.13 -2.83 15.56
CA SER A 183 37.41 -2.11 15.45
C SER A 183 38.44 -2.86 14.60
N ALA A 184 38.48 -4.20 14.66
CA ALA A 184 39.31 -5.01 13.77
C ALA A 184 38.86 -4.88 12.30
N GLN A 185 37.55 -4.90 12.03
CA GLN A 185 36.98 -4.69 10.70
C GLN A 185 37.30 -3.29 10.15
N ALA A 186 37.21 -2.23 10.97
CA ALA A 186 37.58 -0.87 10.56
C ALA A 186 39.07 -0.73 10.20
N VAL A 187 39.97 -1.41 10.93
CA VAL A 187 41.40 -1.47 10.59
C VAL A 187 41.63 -2.21 9.27
N LEU A 188 40.94 -3.33 9.04
CA LEU A 188 41.01 -4.07 7.77
C LEU A 188 40.46 -3.26 6.60
N ALA A 189 39.34 -2.55 6.78
CA ALA A 189 38.77 -1.64 5.78
C ALA A 189 39.73 -0.47 5.43
N ARG A 190 40.39 0.12 6.43
CA ARG A 190 41.42 1.16 6.23
C ARG A 190 42.64 0.65 5.47
N ASN A 191 43.05 -0.60 5.75
CA ASN A 191 44.14 -1.26 5.02
C ASN A 191 43.73 -1.55 3.57
N LEU A 192 42.52 -2.09 3.34
CA LEU A 192 41.97 -2.33 2.01
C LEU A 192 41.89 -1.05 1.18
N LEU A 193 41.38 0.06 1.74
CA LEU A 193 41.35 1.37 1.09
C LEU A 193 42.77 1.87 0.73
N SER A 194 43.75 1.60 1.59
CA SER A 194 45.16 1.94 1.35
C SER A 194 45.79 1.07 0.25
N SER A 195 45.42 -0.20 0.15
CA SER A 195 45.81 -1.09 -0.96
C SER A 195 45.15 -0.69 -2.27
N VAL A 196 43.85 -0.33 -2.28
CA VAL A 196 43.16 0.21 -3.46
C VAL A 196 43.84 1.49 -3.95
N LEU A 197 44.22 2.40 -3.05
CA LEU A 197 44.99 3.60 -3.41
C LEU A 197 46.36 3.29 -4.03
N ALA A 198 47.05 2.24 -3.59
CA ALA A 198 48.36 1.87 -4.11
C ALA A 198 48.30 1.09 -5.43
N LEU A 199 47.24 0.31 -5.65
CA LEU A 199 47.13 -0.63 -6.78
C LEU A 199 46.19 -0.15 -7.90
N ALA A 200 45.11 0.55 -7.57
CA ALA A 200 44.12 1.05 -8.54
C ALA A 200 44.31 2.53 -8.90
N PHE A 201 45.04 3.31 -8.10
CA PHE A 201 45.30 4.73 -8.38
C PHE A 201 46.81 5.04 -8.56
N PRO A 202 47.47 4.59 -9.64
CA PRO A 202 48.83 5.00 -9.97
C PRO A 202 48.98 6.53 -10.02
N ASP A 203 50.17 7.04 -9.67
CA ASP A 203 50.44 8.49 -9.75
C ASP A 203 50.54 9.01 -11.21
N ALA A 204 50.68 8.11 -12.19
CA ALA A 204 50.68 8.42 -13.62
C ALA A 204 49.30 8.35 -14.31
N LEU A 205 48.21 8.08 -13.57
CA LEU A 205 46.88 7.77 -14.13
C LEU A 205 46.27 8.90 -14.99
N LEU A 206 46.69 10.16 -14.79
CA LEU A 206 46.27 11.30 -15.61
C LEU A 206 47.03 11.42 -16.94
N SER A 207 48.17 10.75 -17.10
CA SER A 207 49.12 10.95 -18.22
C SER A 207 49.50 9.69 -19.00
N ASP A 208 49.33 8.50 -18.42
CA ASP A 208 49.66 7.21 -19.05
C ASP A 208 48.41 6.42 -19.44
N ALA A 209 48.29 6.10 -20.74
CA ALA A 209 47.19 5.32 -21.28
C ALA A 209 47.18 3.87 -20.77
N ALA A 210 48.34 3.28 -20.47
CA ALA A 210 48.41 1.92 -19.94
C ALA A 210 47.88 1.84 -18.49
N ALA A 211 48.19 2.85 -17.66
CA ALA A 211 47.58 3.01 -16.34
C ALA A 211 46.04 3.21 -16.42
N GLN A 212 45.55 3.93 -17.44
CA GLN A 212 44.12 4.15 -17.67
C GLN A 212 43.38 2.86 -18.06
N GLU A 213 43.92 2.06 -18.98
CA GLU A 213 43.35 0.76 -19.38
C GLU A 213 43.34 -0.24 -18.19
N ALA A 214 44.40 -0.27 -17.39
CA ALA A 214 44.47 -1.08 -16.18
C ALA A 214 43.43 -0.66 -15.12
N PHE A 215 43.22 0.65 -14.91
CA PHE A 215 42.20 1.17 -13.99
C PHE A 215 40.77 0.77 -14.42
N VAL A 216 40.44 0.91 -15.70
CA VAL A 216 39.13 0.47 -16.23
C VAL A 216 38.95 -1.04 -16.05
N THR A 217 39.99 -1.83 -16.34
CA THR A 217 39.96 -3.29 -16.19
C THR A 217 39.73 -3.75 -14.75
N HIS A 218 40.34 -3.07 -13.76
CA HIS A 218 40.19 -3.42 -12.35
C HIS A 218 38.96 -2.79 -11.66
N SER A 219 38.33 -1.77 -12.27
CA SER A 219 37.24 -0.98 -11.67
C SER A 219 36.13 -1.83 -11.04
N ALA A 220 35.54 -2.76 -11.79
CA ALA A 220 34.42 -3.59 -11.33
C ALA A 220 34.78 -4.47 -10.12
N GLN A 221 36.02 -4.96 -10.02
CA GLN A 221 36.48 -5.75 -8.87
C GLN A 221 36.67 -4.87 -7.63
N VAL A 222 37.17 -3.65 -7.82
CA VAL A 222 37.31 -2.66 -6.74
C VAL A 222 35.94 -2.18 -6.27
N GLU A 223 34.99 -1.93 -7.18
CA GLU A 223 33.60 -1.60 -6.86
C GLU A 223 32.95 -2.69 -6.00
N GLN A 224 33.06 -3.96 -6.40
CA GLN A 224 32.51 -5.09 -5.63
C GLN A 224 33.15 -5.23 -4.23
N LEU A 225 34.48 -5.20 -4.13
CA LEU A 225 35.20 -5.35 -2.85
C LEU A 225 34.92 -4.19 -1.87
N LEU A 226 34.79 -2.96 -2.37
CA LEU A 226 34.38 -1.82 -1.55
C LEU A 226 32.91 -1.95 -1.11
N HIS A 227 32.03 -2.43 -2.01
CA HIS A 227 30.61 -2.64 -1.72
C HIS A 227 30.38 -3.71 -0.63
N GLU A 228 30.96 -4.90 -0.78
CA GLU A 228 30.75 -6.05 0.11
C GLU A 228 31.28 -5.81 1.55
N HIS A 229 32.33 -5.01 1.72
CA HIS A 229 32.96 -4.76 3.02
C HIS A 229 32.56 -3.45 3.71
N ASN A 230 31.56 -2.71 3.18
CA ASN A 230 31.09 -1.43 3.71
C ASN A 230 32.21 -0.43 4.09
N VAL A 231 33.22 -0.31 3.22
CA VAL A 231 34.50 0.34 3.56
C VAL A 231 34.34 1.79 3.96
N PHE A 232 33.48 2.56 3.28
CA PHE A 232 33.28 3.98 3.60
C PHE A 232 32.34 4.23 4.79
N GLY A 233 31.55 3.23 5.19
CA GLY A 233 30.77 3.26 6.44
C GLY A 233 31.63 2.95 7.67
N LEU A 234 32.72 2.18 7.51
CA LEU A 234 33.66 1.84 8.58
C LEU A 234 34.85 2.81 8.70
N VAL A 235 35.25 3.48 7.61
CA VAL A 235 36.36 4.44 7.60
C VAL A 235 35.81 5.86 7.56
N THR A 236 35.49 6.41 8.73
CA THR A 236 34.99 7.79 8.86
C THR A 236 36.08 8.84 8.57
N ASP A 237 37.31 8.61 9.04
CA ASP A 237 38.33 9.67 9.11
C ASP A 237 39.75 9.29 8.66
N GLY A 238 40.34 10.21 7.88
CA GLY A 238 41.79 10.41 7.79
C GLY A 238 42.44 10.02 6.46
N LYS A 239 43.76 10.29 6.40
CA LYS A 239 44.63 10.44 5.20
C LYS A 239 44.50 9.44 4.05
N ALA A 240 43.89 8.27 4.24
CA ALA A 240 43.53 7.37 3.14
C ALA A 240 42.26 7.87 2.44
N LEU A 241 41.18 8.13 3.18
CA LEU A 241 39.92 8.67 2.64
C LEU A 241 40.15 10.02 1.94
N ASP A 242 40.90 10.93 2.58
CA ASP A 242 41.22 12.25 2.02
C ASP A 242 41.92 12.14 0.66
N LYS A 243 42.87 11.22 0.54
CA LYS A 243 43.61 10.94 -0.70
C LYS A 243 42.73 10.27 -1.76
N PHE A 244 41.85 9.35 -1.35
CA PHE A 244 40.91 8.68 -2.24
C PHE A 244 39.94 9.69 -2.85
N GLN A 245 39.26 10.48 -2.01
CA GLN A 245 38.39 11.57 -2.46
C GLN A 245 39.15 12.56 -3.35
N THR A 246 40.36 12.98 -2.98
CA THR A 246 41.14 13.95 -3.77
C THR A 246 41.52 13.40 -5.15
N LYS A 247 42.07 12.18 -5.24
CA LYS A 247 42.38 11.55 -6.55
C LYS A 247 41.11 11.30 -7.38
N LEU A 248 40.01 10.89 -6.74
CA LEU A 248 38.75 10.64 -7.42
C LEU A 248 38.14 11.92 -7.99
N PHE A 249 38.17 13.03 -7.25
CA PHE A 249 37.75 14.34 -7.77
C PHE A 249 38.66 14.84 -8.90
N GLN A 250 39.98 14.65 -8.81
CA GLN A 250 40.92 14.99 -9.88
C GLN A 250 40.59 14.26 -11.20
N LEU A 251 40.28 12.97 -11.16
CA LEU A 251 39.84 12.19 -12.33
C LEU A 251 38.49 12.65 -12.92
N ILE A 252 37.66 13.35 -12.13
CA ILE A 252 36.34 13.84 -12.54
C ILE A 252 36.41 15.29 -13.06
N ASP A 253 37.36 16.08 -12.57
CA ASP A 253 37.57 17.47 -13.00
C ASP A 253 38.46 17.61 -14.27
N GLU A 254 39.25 16.59 -14.63
CA GLU A 254 40.20 16.65 -15.75
C GLU A 254 39.49 16.54 -17.13
N TYR A 255 39.71 17.53 -17.98
CA TYR A 255 39.11 17.60 -19.32
C TYR A 255 40.00 16.93 -20.38
N GLY A 256 39.61 15.72 -20.82
CA GLY A 256 40.27 15.02 -21.93
C GLY A 256 40.57 13.54 -21.71
N LEU A 257 40.28 13.02 -20.50
CA LEU A 257 40.39 11.59 -20.20
C LEU A 257 39.49 10.72 -21.11
N PRO A 258 39.87 9.46 -21.38
CA PRO A 258 39.00 8.52 -22.10
C PRO A 258 37.71 8.25 -21.31
N LYS A 259 36.60 8.13 -22.03
CA LYS A 259 35.24 8.09 -21.47
C LYS A 259 35.06 7.01 -20.40
N ASP A 260 35.69 5.85 -20.58
CA ASP A 260 35.55 4.70 -19.67
C ASP A 260 36.22 4.92 -18.30
N VAL A 261 37.32 5.68 -18.25
CA VAL A 261 37.98 6.06 -16.98
C VAL A 261 37.07 6.96 -16.15
N LEU A 262 36.41 7.93 -16.79
CA LEU A 262 35.46 8.80 -16.11
C LEU A 262 34.21 8.03 -15.63
N VAL A 263 33.69 7.11 -16.44
CA VAL A 263 32.59 6.22 -16.03
C VAL A 263 32.98 5.38 -14.81
N ALA A 264 34.18 4.79 -14.78
CA ALA A 264 34.69 4.05 -13.62
C ALA A 264 34.85 4.96 -12.38
N ALA A 265 35.35 6.19 -12.54
CA ALA A 265 35.44 7.16 -11.44
C ALA A 265 34.05 7.54 -10.88
N LEU A 266 33.04 7.71 -11.74
CA LEU A 266 31.67 8.02 -11.33
C LEU A 266 30.97 6.83 -10.64
N ARG A 267 31.27 5.58 -11.03
CA ARG A 267 30.79 4.39 -10.30
C ARG A 267 31.43 4.26 -8.92
N LEU A 268 32.75 4.47 -8.80
CA LEU A 268 33.42 4.51 -7.49
C LEU A 268 32.89 5.65 -6.60
N MET A 269 32.54 6.81 -7.19
CA MET A 269 31.84 7.88 -6.49
C MET A 269 30.45 7.42 -5.99
N ARG A 270 29.68 6.70 -6.82
CA ARG A 270 28.38 6.11 -6.41
C ARG A 270 28.54 5.12 -5.25
N VAL A 271 29.56 4.26 -5.24
CA VAL A 271 29.83 3.34 -4.11
C VAL A 271 30.12 4.12 -2.83
N LEU A 272 30.99 5.13 -2.90
CA LEU A 272 31.32 6.01 -1.76
C LEU A 272 30.07 6.72 -1.21
N LEU A 273 29.24 7.31 -2.07
CA LEU A 273 28.03 8.05 -1.68
C LEU A 273 26.92 7.17 -1.09
N ASN A 274 26.87 5.87 -1.39
CA ASN A 274 25.89 4.95 -0.79
C ASN A 274 26.38 4.31 0.53
N GLN A 275 27.62 4.57 0.96
CA GLN A 275 28.21 4.02 2.19
C GLN A 275 28.64 5.08 3.22
N CYS A 276 28.90 6.32 2.79
CA CYS A 276 29.31 7.40 3.70
C CYS A 276 28.27 7.67 4.80
N THR A 277 28.77 8.13 5.94
CA THR A 277 27.95 8.65 7.04
C THR A 277 27.26 9.97 6.63
N LEU A 278 26.16 10.32 7.28
CA LEU A 278 25.37 11.53 6.96
C LEU A 278 26.23 12.82 7.02
N GLU A 279 27.10 12.93 8.03
CA GLU A 279 28.01 14.07 8.22
C GLU A 279 29.02 14.23 7.05
N GLN A 280 29.57 13.12 6.54
CA GLN A 280 30.40 13.12 5.33
C GLN A 280 29.57 13.46 4.08
N LEU A 281 28.35 12.93 4.00
CA LEU A 281 27.48 13.08 2.84
C LEU A 281 27.10 14.56 2.63
N GLU A 282 26.84 15.30 3.71
CA GLU A 282 26.66 16.76 3.70
C GLU A 282 27.91 17.51 3.19
N GLN A 283 29.11 17.15 3.65
CA GLN A 283 30.37 17.79 3.21
C GLN A 283 30.70 17.50 1.73
N LEU A 284 30.29 16.33 1.23
CA LEU A 284 30.53 15.90 -0.15
C LEU A 284 29.49 16.46 -1.14
N MET A 285 28.26 16.66 -0.68
CA MET A 285 27.11 17.11 -1.48
C MET A 285 27.44 18.27 -2.43
N PRO A 286 27.92 19.45 -1.99
CA PRO A 286 28.08 20.59 -2.91
C PRO A 286 29.21 20.36 -3.91
N ARG A 287 30.27 19.65 -3.48
CA ARG A 287 31.42 19.29 -4.30
C ARG A 287 31.05 18.31 -5.42
N VAL A 288 30.16 17.35 -5.14
CA VAL A 288 29.66 16.40 -6.14
C VAL A 288 28.66 17.08 -7.08
N PHE A 289 27.69 17.85 -6.56
CA PHE A 289 26.67 18.50 -7.39
C PHE A 289 27.26 19.50 -8.40
N GLU A 290 28.30 20.26 -8.03
CA GLU A 290 29.02 21.14 -8.97
C GLU A 290 29.60 20.34 -10.15
N ARG A 291 30.20 19.16 -9.87
CA ARG A 291 30.82 18.28 -10.87
C ARG A 291 29.79 17.60 -11.76
N VAL A 292 28.67 17.13 -11.20
CA VAL A 292 27.53 16.62 -12.00
C VAL A 292 27.02 17.70 -12.96
N VAL A 293 26.85 18.94 -12.51
CA VAL A 293 26.43 20.05 -13.40
C VAL A 293 27.47 20.36 -14.48
N LYS A 294 28.78 20.22 -14.21
CA LYS A 294 29.82 20.33 -15.24
C LYS A 294 29.72 19.22 -16.27
N ILE A 295 29.64 17.96 -15.86
CA ILE A 295 29.54 16.79 -16.76
C ILE A 295 28.31 16.90 -17.65
N VAL A 296 27.13 17.08 -17.04
CA VAL A 296 25.83 17.11 -17.74
C VAL A 296 25.72 18.29 -18.72
N LYS A 297 26.49 19.38 -18.54
CA LYS A 297 26.54 20.50 -19.49
C LYS A 297 27.54 20.36 -20.62
N HIS A 298 28.72 19.77 -20.37
CA HIS A 298 29.85 19.82 -21.30
C HIS A 298 30.12 18.48 -22.01
N GLN A 299 29.63 17.35 -21.48
CA GLN A 299 29.90 16.01 -22.02
C GLN A 299 28.69 15.39 -22.72
N ASN A 300 28.09 16.11 -23.66
CA ASN A 300 26.97 15.61 -24.47
C ASN A 300 27.33 14.33 -25.27
N ASP A 301 28.62 14.08 -25.52
CA ASP A 301 29.13 12.98 -26.35
C ASP A 301 29.27 11.64 -25.61
N SER A 302 28.92 11.53 -24.32
CA SER A 302 28.98 10.27 -23.58
C SER A 302 27.74 10.04 -22.73
N ALA A 303 26.78 9.30 -23.28
CA ALA A 303 25.54 8.98 -22.58
C ALA A 303 25.79 8.20 -21.27
N VAL A 304 26.77 7.30 -21.24
CA VAL A 304 27.13 6.51 -20.04
C VAL A 304 27.73 7.39 -18.93
N ALA A 305 28.59 8.36 -19.24
CA ALA A 305 29.16 9.27 -18.23
C ALA A 305 28.08 10.19 -17.63
N VAL A 306 27.18 10.72 -18.46
CA VAL A 306 26.04 11.53 -18.01
C VAL A 306 25.08 10.68 -17.17
N ALA A 307 24.82 9.42 -17.52
CA ALA A 307 24.01 8.49 -16.74
C ALA A 307 24.62 8.23 -15.35
N ALA A 308 25.91 7.88 -15.28
CA ALA A 308 26.61 7.64 -14.01
C ALA A 308 26.67 8.90 -13.11
N ALA A 309 26.76 10.09 -13.71
CA ALA A 309 26.66 11.35 -12.98
C ALA A 309 25.25 11.59 -12.41
N CYS A 310 24.19 11.18 -13.12
CA CYS A 310 22.82 11.23 -12.62
C CYS A 310 22.60 10.24 -11.45
N ASP A 311 23.15 9.03 -11.51
CA ASP A 311 23.10 8.06 -10.40
C ASP A 311 23.78 8.57 -9.12
N ALA A 312 24.93 9.25 -9.28
CA ALA A 312 25.65 9.87 -8.17
C ALA A 312 24.81 10.98 -7.51
N ALA A 313 24.17 11.85 -8.32
CA ALA A 313 23.23 12.85 -7.82
C ALA A 313 21.99 12.23 -7.17
N ARG A 314 21.43 11.15 -7.74
CA ARG A 314 20.28 10.42 -7.16
C ARG A 314 20.62 9.85 -5.79
N SER A 315 21.84 9.35 -5.61
CA SER A 315 22.33 8.83 -4.33
C SER A 315 22.33 9.90 -3.23
N LEU A 316 22.61 11.16 -3.57
CA LEU A 316 22.53 12.30 -2.64
C LEU A 316 21.07 12.67 -2.27
N PHE A 317 20.10 12.54 -3.18
CA PHE A 317 18.70 12.87 -2.89
C PHE A 317 18.01 11.89 -1.93
N ARG A 318 18.45 10.63 -1.86
CA ARG A 318 17.83 9.58 -1.03
C ARG A 318 17.69 9.93 0.45
N HIS A 319 18.62 10.71 1.01
CA HIS A 319 18.65 11.06 2.43
C HIS A 319 18.28 12.53 2.70
N PHE A 320 17.67 13.22 1.73
CA PHE A 320 17.44 14.66 1.80
C PHE A 320 16.60 15.13 3.00
N GLU A 321 15.64 14.32 3.45
CA GLU A 321 14.82 14.63 4.62
C GLU A 321 15.61 14.66 5.93
N LEU A 322 16.84 14.14 5.96
CA LEU A 322 17.71 14.07 7.14
C LEU A 322 18.76 15.20 7.22
N TYR A 323 19.06 15.89 6.10
CA TYR A 323 20.15 16.89 6.05
C TYR A 323 19.87 18.16 6.86
N THR A 324 20.92 18.90 7.22
CA THR A 324 20.84 20.27 7.76
C THR A 324 20.08 21.23 6.82
N PRO A 325 19.40 22.28 7.35
CA PRO A 325 18.61 23.21 6.51
C PRO A 325 19.48 24.04 5.55
N GLU A 326 20.75 24.24 5.89
CA GLU A 326 21.71 24.99 5.07
C GLU A 326 22.10 24.21 3.81
N THR A 327 22.49 22.94 3.96
CA THR A 327 22.81 22.06 2.81
C THR A 327 21.58 21.79 1.94
N ARG A 328 20.38 21.64 2.51
CA ARG A 328 19.12 21.57 1.72
C ARG A 328 18.94 22.78 0.80
N LYS A 329 19.26 23.98 1.28
CA LYS A 329 19.19 25.22 0.48
C LYS A 329 20.22 25.21 -0.65
N GLU A 330 21.46 24.79 -0.40
CA GLU A 330 22.49 24.68 -1.43
C GLU A 330 22.09 23.73 -2.57
N VAL A 331 21.47 22.58 -2.26
CA VAL A 331 20.91 21.67 -3.27
C VAL A 331 19.86 22.37 -4.13
N PHE A 332 18.95 23.13 -3.51
CA PHE A 332 17.91 23.88 -4.25
C PHE A 332 18.51 24.97 -5.17
N ASP A 333 19.64 25.57 -4.79
CA ASP A 333 20.36 26.51 -5.65
C ASP A 333 21.08 25.81 -6.82
N VAL A 334 21.30 24.48 -6.79
CA VAL A 334 21.95 23.73 -7.88
C VAL A 334 20.96 23.02 -8.81
N VAL A 335 19.81 22.55 -8.32
CA VAL A 335 18.80 21.84 -9.14
C VAL A 335 18.39 22.63 -10.42
N PRO A 336 18.04 23.93 -10.37
CA PRO A 336 17.74 24.73 -11.57
C PRO A 336 18.92 24.89 -12.54
N LYS A 337 20.16 24.72 -12.07
CA LYS A 337 21.37 24.78 -12.91
C LYS A 337 21.58 23.48 -13.70
N LEU A 338 21.02 22.36 -13.24
CA LEU A 338 21.13 21.01 -13.84
C LEU A 338 20.04 20.76 -14.91
N LEU A 339 18.78 21.04 -14.55
CA LEU A 339 17.60 20.67 -15.33
C LEU A 339 17.58 21.10 -16.80
N PRO A 340 18.01 22.32 -17.20
CA PRO A 340 17.96 22.75 -18.60
C PRO A 340 18.79 21.86 -19.53
N ALA A 341 19.96 21.40 -19.07
CA ALA A 341 20.85 20.55 -19.86
C ALA A 341 20.32 19.11 -19.96
N LEU A 342 19.92 18.53 -18.83
CA LEU A 342 19.33 17.19 -18.76
C LEU A 342 18.05 17.07 -19.61
N LEU A 343 17.16 18.05 -19.54
CA LEU A 343 15.94 18.06 -20.37
C LEU A 343 16.23 18.30 -21.86
N SER A 344 17.29 19.05 -22.19
CA SER A 344 17.75 19.22 -23.58
C SER A 344 18.29 17.91 -24.14
N GLN A 345 19.06 17.16 -23.34
CA GLN A 345 19.58 15.85 -23.73
C GLN A 345 18.45 14.83 -23.91
N LEU A 346 17.52 14.70 -22.96
CA LEU A 346 16.36 13.81 -23.11
C LEU A 346 15.53 14.13 -24.36
N ASN A 347 15.30 15.42 -24.65
CA ASN A 347 14.59 15.88 -25.86
C ASN A 347 15.41 15.78 -27.17
N ALA A 348 16.70 15.43 -27.08
CA ALA A 348 17.48 14.98 -28.23
C ALA A 348 17.36 13.46 -28.41
N LEU A 349 17.38 12.68 -27.31
CA LEU A 349 17.24 11.22 -27.36
C LEU A 349 15.87 10.76 -27.91
N THR A 350 14.79 11.53 -27.73
CA THR A 350 13.48 11.26 -28.37
C THR A 350 13.54 11.24 -29.91
N LYS A 351 14.59 11.82 -30.51
CA LYS A 351 14.77 11.93 -31.97
C LYS A 351 15.77 10.93 -32.55
N VAL A 352 16.46 10.16 -31.72
CA VAL A 352 17.50 9.21 -32.17
C VAL A 352 16.86 7.85 -32.45
N ILE A 353 17.01 7.38 -33.70
CA ILE A 353 16.42 6.14 -34.19
C ILE A 353 17.49 5.36 -34.97
N PRO A 354 17.87 4.13 -34.56
CA PRO A 354 17.48 3.42 -33.33
C PRO A 354 18.20 3.94 -32.08
N VAL A 355 17.62 3.72 -30.90
CA VAL A 355 18.21 4.08 -29.60
C VAL A 355 19.26 3.03 -29.17
N ALA A 356 20.47 3.48 -28.83
CA ALA A 356 21.55 2.61 -28.35
C ALA A 356 21.39 2.24 -26.86
N SER A 357 22.03 1.14 -26.41
CA SER A 357 21.97 0.69 -25.01
C SER A 357 22.46 1.77 -24.01
N GLU A 358 23.50 2.53 -24.37
CA GLU A 358 24.01 3.65 -23.57
C GLU A 358 22.98 4.78 -23.41
N GLN A 359 22.18 5.01 -24.46
CA GLN A 359 21.13 6.03 -24.46
C GLN A 359 19.91 5.58 -23.65
N LEU A 360 19.60 4.28 -23.62
CA LEU A 360 18.60 3.71 -22.71
C LEU A 360 19.03 3.83 -21.24
N GLN A 361 20.32 3.65 -20.93
CA GLN A 361 20.86 3.90 -19.59
C GLN A 361 20.74 5.38 -19.18
N LEU A 362 21.04 6.32 -20.09
CA LEU A 362 20.86 7.75 -19.86
C LEU A 362 19.38 8.12 -19.63
N TRP A 363 18.45 7.58 -20.42
CA TRP A 363 17.01 7.71 -20.17
C TRP A 363 16.62 7.24 -18.77
N THR A 364 17.06 6.04 -18.40
CA THR A 364 16.72 5.39 -17.12
C THR A 364 17.20 6.25 -15.94
N SER A 365 18.50 6.53 -15.87
CA SER A 365 19.12 7.28 -14.77
C SER A 365 18.60 8.72 -14.65
N SER A 366 18.27 9.36 -15.78
CA SER A 366 17.72 10.73 -15.80
C SER A 366 16.26 10.78 -15.31
N LEU A 367 15.43 9.81 -15.71
CA LEU A 367 14.05 9.72 -15.24
C LEU A 367 14.01 9.37 -13.75
N GLU A 368 14.83 8.41 -13.29
CA GLU A 368 14.95 8.09 -11.87
C GLU A 368 15.39 9.29 -11.02
N LEU A 369 16.34 10.09 -11.51
CA LEU A 369 16.74 11.34 -10.83
C LEU A 369 15.58 12.34 -10.76
N LEU A 370 14.83 12.53 -11.85
CA LEU A 370 13.65 13.40 -11.86
C LEU A 370 12.55 12.92 -10.89
N ILE A 371 12.35 11.61 -10.75
CA ILE A 371 11.39 11.03 -9.80
C ILE A 371 11.79 11.35 -8.35
N GLU A 372 13.06 11.16 -7.95
CA GLU A 372 13.43 11.47 -6.57
C GLU A 372 13.36 12.98 -6.30
N VAL A 373 13.74 13.84 -7.26
CA VAL A 373 13.59 15.30 -7.09
C VAL A 373 12.11 15.71 -7.01
N LEU A 374 11.19 15.07 -7.75
CA LEU A 374 9.75 15.30 -7.61
C LEU A 374 9.19 14.84 -6.26
N ARG A 375 9.71 13.74 -5.69
CA ARG A 375 9.31 13.24 -4.36
C ARG A 375 9.82 14.13 -3.23
N VAL A 376 11.08 14.57 -3.34
CA VAL A 376 11.80 15.32 -2.29
C VAL A 376 11.51 16.83 -2.32
N SER A 377 11.44 17.42 -3.52
CA SER A 377 11.27 18.86 -3.71
C SER A 377 10.46 19.16 -4.99
N PRO A 378 9.15 18.88 -4.97
CA PRO A 378 8.31 19.13 -6.12
C PRO A 378 8.26 20.62 -6.52
N ALA A 379 8.30 21.54 -5.55
CA ALA A 379 8.20 22.98 -5.78
C ALA A 379 9.33 23.56 -6.66
N THR A 380 10.55 22.98 -6.61
CA THR A 380 11.67 23.42 -7.48
C THR A 380 11.48 23.06 -8.96
N LEU A 381 10.53 22.15 -9.28
CA LEU A 381 10.26 21.70 -10.65
C LEU A 381 9.06 22.38 -11.30
N ARG A 382 8.33 23.24 -10.58
CA ARG A 382 7.11 23.94 -11.05
C ARG A 382 7.29 24.63 -12.42
N SER A 383 8.42 25.31 -12.64
CA SER A 383 8.75 26.01 -13.90
C SER A 383 9.23 25.10 -15.04
N TYR A 384 9.55 23.84 -14.76
CA TYR A 384 9.99 22.84 -15.73
C TYR A 384 8.92 21.78 -16.05
N ALA A 385 7.84 21.71 -15.27
CA ALA A 385 6.81 20.68 -15.35
C ALA A 385 6.30 20.41 -16.78
N GLY A 386 5.93 21.45 -17.55
CA GLY A 386 5.47 21.28 -18.93
C GLY A 386 6.54 20.77 -19.91
N LYS A 387 7.83 21.01 -19.64
CA LYS A 387 8.94 20.43 -20.41
C LYS A 387 9.16 18.97 -20.07
N ILE A 388 9.02 18.60 -18.79
CA ILE A 388 9.09 17.21 -18.33
C ILE A 388 7.91 16.40 -18.89
N GLU A 389 6.69 16.96 -18.86
CA GLU A 389 5.49 16.34 -19.47
C GLU A 389 5.75 16.06 -20.96
N ASN A 390 6.18 17.07 -21.73
CA ASN A 390 6.47 16.92 -23.15
C ASN A 390 7.56 15.87 -23.43
N VAL A 391 8.63 15.78 -22.62
CA VAL A 391 9.68 14.76 -22.77
C VAL A 391 9.13 13.35 -22.54
N CYS A 392 8.33 13.14 -21.50
CA CYS A 392 7.74 11.82 -21.19
C CYS A 392 6.70 11.40 -22.24
N VAL A 393 5.91 12.37 -22.76
CA VAL A 393 4.92 12.16 -23.82
C VAL A 393 5.58 11.88 -25.19
N LEU A 394 6.68 12.57 -25.53
CA LEU A 394 7.44 12.26 -26.74
C LEU A 394 8.11 10.89 -26.67
N ALA A 395 8.50 10.42 -25.48
CA ALA A 395 8.98 9.04 -25.30
C ALA A 395 7.89 8.00 -25.58
N LEU A 396 6.61 8.27 -25.24
CA LEU A 396 5.49 7.40 -25.60
C LEU A 396 5.28 7.31 -27.12
N ASN A 397 5.39 8.43 -27.82
CA ASN A 397 5.15 8.52 -29.26
C ASN A 397 6.39 8.18 -30.12
N ALA A 398 7.53 7.83 -29.51
CA ALA A 398 8.75 7.42 -30.21
C ALA A 398 8.69 5.97 -30.71
N HIS A 399 8.32 5.77 -31.98
CA HIS A 399 8.11 4.45 -32.60
C HIS A 399 9.33 3.50 -32.58
N ALA A 400 10.54 4.02 -32.36
CA ALA A 400 11.81 3.28 -32.43
C ALA A 400 12.16 2.46 -31.18
N LEU A 401 11.48 2.68 -30.05
CA LEU A 401 11.74 1.98 -28.81
C LEU A 401 11.43 0.48 -28.97
N SER A 402 12.43 -0.40 -28.81
CA SER A 402 12.27 -1.86 -28.93
C SER A 402 11.63 -2.48 -27.67
N ALA A 403 11.50 -3.80 -27.57
CA ALA A 403 10.94 -4.49 -26.40
C ALA A 403 11.68 -4.17 -25.08
N ALA A 404 12.95 -3.78 -25.14
CA ALA A 404 13.74 -3.27 -24.02
C ALA A 404 13.35 -1.84 -23.57
N SER A 405 12.10 -1.42 -23.76
CA SER A 405 11.59 -0.08 -23.40
C SER A 405 10.52 -0.06 -22.32
N HIS A 406 10.06 -1.22 -21.82
CA HIS A 406 8.97 -1.28 -20.84
C HIS A 406 9.34 -0.63 -19.51
N GLU A 407 10.60 -0.73 -19.09
CA GLU A 407 11.14 -0.10 -17.89
C GLU A 407 11.17 1.43 -18.01
N GLN A 408 11.67 1.96 -19.12
CA GLN A 408 11.76 3.40 -19.38
C GLN A 408 10.37 4.03 -19.56
N LEU A 409 9.43 3.30 -20.16
CA LEU A 409 8.02 3.71 -20.22
C LEU A 409 7.37 3.71 -18.83
N ALA A 410 7.65 2.73 -17.97
CA ALA A 410 7.16 2.71 -16.59
C ALA A 410 7.76 3.86 -15.73
N LEU A 411 9.05 4.17 -15.91
CA LEU A 411 9.69 5.33 -15.27
C LEU A 411 9.13 6.65 -15.78
N ALA A 412 8.91 6.80 -17.09
CA ALA A 412 8.26 7.99 -17.65
C ALA A 412 6.80 8.13 -17.18
N ALA A 413 6.10 7.01 -16.95
CA ALA A 413 4.77 7.02 -16.34
C ALA A 413 4.80 7.47 -14.86
N GLN A 414 5.77 7.00 -14.08
CA GLN A 414 5.99 7.47 -12.70
C GLN A 414 6.38 8.96 -12.65
N CYS A 415 7.19 9.46 -13.58
CA CYS A 415 7.46 10.89 -13.74
C CYS A 415 6.16 11.69 -13.92
N LEU A 416 5.32 11.31 -14.90
CA LEU A 416 4.05 11.99 -15.16
C LEU A 416 3.10 11.96 -13.96
N ALA A 417 3.04 10.84 -13.24
CA ALA A 417 2.22 10.71 -12.04
C ALA A 417 2.72 11.56 -10.84
N ALA A 418 4.02 11.85 -10.77
CA ALA A 418 4.61 12.69 -9.74
C ALA A 418 4.53 14.20 -10.07
N LEU A 419 4.43 14.59 -11.36
CA LEU A 419 4.35 15.99 -11.79
C LEU A 419 3.24 16.83 -11.12
N PRO A 420 2.02 16.35 -10.86
CA PRO A 420 0.99 17.10 -10.15
C PRO A 420 1.43 17.68 -8.79
N CYS A 421 2.35 17.02 -8.09
CA CYS A 421 2.86 17.48 -6.81
C CYS A 421 3.66 18.79 -6.92
N ALA A 422 4.20 19.12 -8.11
CA ALA A 422 4.95 20.35 -8.39
C ALA A 422 4.09 21.62 -8.43
N SER A 423 2.77 21.51 -8.33
CA SER A 423 1.83 22.64 -8.40
C SER A 423 1.12 22.86 -7.07
N ASP A 424 0.98 24.13 -6.68
CA ASP A 424 0.29 24.56 -5.45
C ASP A 424 -1.21 24.20 -5.47
N LYS A 425 -1.76 23.93 -6.67
CA LYS A 425 -3.10 23.36 -6.87
C LYS A 425 -3.00 21.88 -7.25
N GLN A 426 -2.30 21.09 -6.43
CA GLN A 426 -1.99 19.67 -6.66
C GLN A 426 -3.22 18.87 -7.12
N HIS A 427 -4.34 18.92 -6.39
CA HIS A 427 -5.56 18.20 -6.75
C HIS A 427 -6.05 18.50 -8.18
N ALA A 428 -6.09 19.79 -8.57
CA ALA A 428 -6.56 20.18 -9.90
C ALA A 428 -5.62 19.71 -11.03
N HIS A 429 -4.31 19.69 -10.77
CA HIS A 429 -3.31 19.21 -11.74
C HIS A 429 -3.27 17.69 -11.81
N TRP A 430 -3.53 17.01 -10.68
CA TRP A 430 -3.70 15.57 -10.61
C TRP A 430 -4.94 15.15 -11.38
N LYS A 431 -6.09 15.80 -11.15
CA LYS A 431 -7.31 15.52 -11.92
C LYS A 431 -7.06 15.73 -13.41
N ALA A 432 -6.53 16.89 -13.81
CA ALA A 432 -6.23 17.18 -15.22
C ALA A 432 -5.24 16.17 -15.86
N MET A 433 -4.35 15.55 -15.07
CA MET A 433 -3.48 14.46 -15.55
C MET A 433 -4.25 13.15 -15.75
N VAL A 434 -5.16 12.79 -14.84
CA VAL A 434 -6.01 11.59 -15.00
C VAL A 434 -7.03 11.80 -16.13
N ASP A 435 -7.64 12.98 -16.27
CA ASP A 435 -8.55 13.34 -17.35
C ASP A 435 -7.88 13.17 -18.73
N LYS A 436 -6.63 13.64 -18.89
CA LYS A 436 -5.79 13.39 -20.09
C LYS A 436 -5.57 11.89 -20.35
N CYS A 437 -5.35 11.10 -19.30
CA CYS A 437 -5.17 9.65 -19.44
C CYS A 437 -6.46 8.94 -19.84
N VAL A 438 -7.62 9.34 -19.29
CA VAL A 438 -8.95 8.81 -19.65
C VAL A 438 -9.28 9.11 -21.12
N GLU A 439 -9.05 10.33 -21.61
CA GLU A 439 -9.23 10.66 -23.03
C GLU A 439 -8.30 9.85 -23.94
N MET A 440 -7.02 9.65 -23.55
CA MET A 440 -6.10 8.81 -24.33
C MET A 440 -6.53 7.33 -24.35
N LEU A 441 -7.02 6.80 -23.22
CA LEU A 441 -7.60 5.45 -23.12
C LEU A 441 -8.83 5.31 -24.03
N HIS A 442 -9.75 6.28 -23.99
CA HIS A 442 -10.94 6.33 -24.85
C HIS A 442 -10.56 6.24 -26.34
N GLN A 443 -9.56 7.02 -26.76
CA GLN A 443 -9.08 7.03 -28.14
C GLN A 443 -8.36 5.73 -28.55
N GLN A 444 -7.68 5.02 -27.63
CA GLN A 444 -7.11 3.70 -27.93
C GLN A 444 -8.21 2.63 -28.06
N VAL A 445 -9.23 2.68 -27.20
CA VAL A 445 -10.38 1.76 -27.21
C VAL A 445 -11.25 1.97 -28.46
N ASP A 446 -11.38 3.18 -28.96
CA ASP A 446 -12.02 3.50 -30.24
C ASP A 446 -11.28 2.86 -31.43
N GLN A 447 -9.95 2.97 -31.47
CA GLN A 447 -9.13 2.33 -32.51
C GLN A 447 -9.21 0.80 -32.47
N LEU A 448 -9.26 0.21 -31.27
CA LEU A 448 -9.41 -1.25 -31.07
C LEU A 448 -10.80 -1.77 -31.42
N SER A 449 -11.84 -1.03 -31.07
CA SER A 449 -13.24 -1.40 -31.36
C SER A 449 -13.66 -1.07 -32.80
N GLY A 450 -12.87 -0.26 -33.50
CA GLY A 450 -13.17 0.25 -34.84
C GLY A 450 -14.34 1.25 -34.88
N LYS A 451 -14.84 1.69 -33.72
CA LYS A 451 -15.92 2.68 -33.59
C LYS A 451 -15.29 4.03 -33.28
N ARG A 452 -15.60 5.06 -34.08
CA ARG A 452 -15.32 6.45 -33.71
C ARG A 452 -16.46 6.93 -32.81
N SER A 453 -16.16 7.24 -31.57
CA SER A 453 -17.02 7.96 -30.65
C SER A 453 -17.20 9.40 -31.13
N THR A 454 -18.30 10.04 -30.75
CA THR A 454 -18.48 11.49 -30.92
C THR A 454 -17.56 12.22 -29.96
N ALA A 455 -16.74 13.15 -30.48
CA ALA A 455 -15.66 13.78 -29.71
C ALA A 455 -16.15 14.42 -28.39
N VAL A 456 -15.57 13.97 -27.28
CA VAL A 456 -15.67 14.61 -25.97
C VAL A 456 -14.83 15.92 -25.99
N ALA A 457 -15.18 16.88 -25.13
CA ALA A 457 -14.39 18.10 -24.98
C ALA A 457 -12.98 17.79 -24.45
N GLN A 458 -11.97 17.82 -25.34
CA GLN A 458 -10.60 17.41 -25.02
C GLN A 458 -9.99 18.24 -23.88
N PRO A 459 -9.28 17.60 -22.92
CA PRO A 459 -8.67 18.31 -21.80
C PRO A 459 -7.53 19.24 -22.26
N THR A 460 -7.25 20.27 -21.46
CA THR A 460 -6.28 21.31 -21.82
C THR A 460 -4.87 20.75 -22.01
N GLY A 461 -4.25 21.07 -23.15
CA GLY A 461 -2.93 20.58 -23.54
C GLY A 461 -2.90 19.17 -24.16
N PHE A 462 -4.03 18.47 -24.25
CA PHE A 462 -4.10 17.09 -24.77
C PHE A 462 -3.56 16.91 -26.20
N LYS A 463 -3.56 17.97 -27.04
CA LYS A 463 -2.95 17.94 -28.39
C LYS A 463 -1.48 17.49 -28.39
N ALA A 464 -0.73 17.72 -27.32
CA ALA A 464 0.65 17.24 -27.19
C ALA A 464 0.73 15.70 -27.03
N TRP A 465 -0.28 15.07 -26.42
CA TRP A 465 -0.33 13.64 -26.16
C TRP A 465 -0.60 12.81 -27.42
N VAL A 466 -1.39 13.36 -28.35
CA VAL A 466 -1.72 12.72 -29.63
C VAL A 466 -0.66 12.97 -30.70
N LYS A 467 0.12 14.06 -30.60
CA LYS A 467 1.10 14.41 -31.65
C LYS A 467 2.17 13.32 -31.80
N GLU A 468 2.16 12.66 -32.96
CA GLU A 468 3.15 11.64 -33.31
C GLU A 468 4.49 12.31 -33.65
N ALA A 469 5.61 11.60 -33.42
CA ALA A 469 6.93 12.23 -33.47
C ALA A 469 7.40 12.57 -34.89
N THR A 470 6.79 11.93 -35.91
CA THR A 470 7.13 12.08 -37.33
C THR A 470 5.87 12.04 -38.18
N ASP A 471 5.32 13.22 -38.51
CA ASP A 471 4.10 13.41 -39.32
C ASP A 471 4.23 12.84 -40.77
N GLU A 472 5.40 12.33 -41.18
CA GLU A 472 5.73 11.87 -42.54
C GLU A 472 5.78 10.33 -42.72
N THR A 473 5.76 9.54 -41.64
CA THR A 473 5.98 8.08 -41.73
C THR A 473 4.69 7.26 -41.60
N VAL A 474 4.15 6.77 -42.72
CA VAL A 474 2.96 5.90 -42.72
C VAL A 474 3.24 4.57 -42.01
N LEU A 475 2.79 4.45 -40.76
CA LEU A 475 2.98 3.26 -39.93
C LEU A 475 2.26 2.03 -40.50
N SER A 476 2.97 0.89 -40.55
CA SER A 476 2.35 -0.39 -40.89
C SER A 476 1.26 -0.78 -39.88
N VAL A 477 0.32 -1.63 -40.31
CA VAL A 477 -0.81 -2.08 -39.47
C VAL A 477 -0.33 -2.73 -38.17
N TYR A 478 0.76 -3.50 -38.20
CA TYR A 478 1.35 -4.11 -37.00
C TYR A 478 2.09 -3.10 -36.11
N GLN A 479 2.71 -2.05 -36.67
CA GLN A 479 3.30 -0.97 -35.86
C GLN A 479 2.23 -0.15 -35.15
N ARG A 480 1.12 0.18 -35.83
CA ARG A 480 -0.07 0.78 -35.19
C ARG A 480 -0.65 -0.13 -34.12
N ALA A 481 -0.78 -1.42 -34.43
CA ALA A 481 -1.00 -2.55 -33.51
C ALA A 481 -0.32 -2.38 -32.14
N ASN A 482 1.01 -2.37 -32.21
CA ASN A 482 1.89 -2.28 -31.06
C ASN A 482 1.87 -0.89 -30.40
N LEU A 483 1.69 0.19 -31.16
CA LEU A 483 1.58 1.56 -30.63
C LEU A 483 0.32 1.71 -29.77
N VAL A 484 -0.82 1.18 -30.20
CA VAL A 484 -2.07 1.16 -29.43
C VAL A 484 -1.90 0.34 -28.15
N SER A 485 -1.29 -0.85 -28.23
CA SER A 485 -0.98 -1.68 -27.06
C SER A 485 -0.10 -0.94 -26.04
N ARG A 486 0.89 -0.17 -26.52
CA ARG A 486 1.81 0.62 -25.70
C ARG A 486 1.19 1.87 -25.11
N ARG A 487 0.38 2.61 -25.88
CA ARG A 487 -0.40 3.76 -25.38
C ARG A 487 -1.37 3.31 -24.28
N MET A 488 -2.00 2.14 -24.43
CA MET A 488 -2.79 1.51 -23.37
C MET A 488 -1.92 1.18 -22.15
N ALA A 489 -0.84 0.41 -22.31
CA ALA A 489 0.04 0.02 -21.19
C ALA A 489 0.66 1.23 -20.45
N PHE A 490 1.02 2.29 -21.17
CA PHE A 490 1.57 3.51 -20.57
C PHE A 490 0.51 4.29 -19.80
N THR A 491 -0.62 4.63 -20.42
CA THR A 491 -1.70 5.40 -19.75
C THR A 491 -2.25 4.66 -18.53
N THR A 492 -2.42 3.35 -18.62
CA THR A 492 -2.81 2.51 -17.49
C THR A 492 -1.78 2.56 -16.35
N THR A 493 -0.47 2.52 -16.64
CA THR A 493 0.56 2.71 -15.60
C THR A 493 0.67 4.14 -15.06
N VAL A 494 0.40 5.19 -15.86
CA VAL A 494 0.30 6.57 -15.36
C VAL A 494 -0.87 6.68 -14.38
N VAL A 495 -2.05 6.15 -14.72
CA VAL A 495 -3.22 6.18 -13.84
C VAL A 495 -2.93 5.40 -12.55
N ALA A 496 -2.30 4.22 -12.62
CA ALA A 496 -1.91 3.46 -11.43
C ALA A 496 -0.94 4.25 -10.53
N ALA A 497 0.15 4.80 -11.08
CA ALA A 497 1.10 5.61 -10.32
C ALA A 497 0.48 6.91 -9.76
N CYS A 498 -0.49 7.51 -10.47
CA CYS A 498 -1.28 8.65 -9.97
C CYS A 498 -2.09 8.29 -8.70
N MET A 499 -2.42 7.01 -8.49
CA MET A 499 -3.10 6.56 -7.27
C MET A 499 -2.14 6.41 -6.09
N GLU A 500 -0.86 6.09 -6.32
CA GLU A 500 0.14 5.92 -5.25
C GLU A 500 0.51 7.25 -4.54
N SER A 501 0.07 8.40 -5.07
CA SER A 501 0.33 9.70 -4.47
C SER A 501 -0.29 9.83 -3.06
N ARG A 502 0.56 10.13 -2.07
CA ARG A 502 0.16 10.32 -0.66
C ARG A 502 -0.69 11.58 -0.43
N GLY A 503 -0.59 12.58 -1.32
CA GLY A 503 -1.28 13.87 -1.18
C GLY A 503 -2.74 13.90 -1.67
N ILE A 504 -3.25 12.79 -2.21
CA ILE A 504 -4.60 12.67 -2.77
C ILE A 504 -5.46 11.82 -1.80
N SER A 505 -6.68 12.25 -1.46
CA SER A 505 -7.58 11.48 -0.60
C SER A 505 -8.37 10.41 -1.38
N GLU A 506 -8.84 9.36 -0.69
CA GLU A 506 -9.69 8.32 -1.30
C GLU A 506 -10.97 8.90 -1.92
N ARG A 507 -11.48 9.99 -1.34
CA ARG A 507 -12.65 10.73 -1.83
C ARG A 507 -12.40 11.41 -3.19
N GLU A 508 -11.17 11.82 -3.48
CA GLU A 508 -10.80 12.39 -4.78
C GLU A 508 -10.67 11.29 -5.84
N VAL A 509 -10.08 10.16 -5.47
CA VAL A 509 -10.04 8.95 -6.33
C VAL A 509 -11.46 8.47 -6.67
N GLN A 510 -12.38 8.53 -5.71
CA GLN A 510 -13.80 8.16 -5.90
C GLN A 510 -14.49 8.97 -7.01
N LEU A 511 -14.09 10.22 -7.25
CA LEU A 511 -14.67 11.06 -8.31
C LEU A 511 -14.36 10.52 -9.70
N VAL A 512 -13.11 10.10 -9.94
CA VAL A 512 -12.63 9.67 -11.27
C VAL A 512 -12.79 8.16 -11.50
N LEU A 513 -12.93 7.37 -10.42
CA LEU A 513 -13.23 5.93 -10.46
C LEU A 513 -14.38 5.58 -11.43
N GLY A 514 -15.40 6.44 -11.55
CA GLY A 514 -16.56 6.19 -12.39
C GLY A 514 -16.29 6.17 -13.89
N GLU A 515 -15.33 6.98 -14.34
CA GLU A 515 -14.92 7.11 -15.74
C GLU A 515 -13.88 6.04 -16.08
N VAL A 516 -12.92 5.82 -15.18
CA VAL A 516 -11.89 4.78 -15.33
C VAL A 516 -12.51 3.37 -15.39
N LEU A 517 -13.50 3.06 -14.54
CA LEU A 517 -14.23 1.78 -14.62
C LEU A 517 -15.08 1.65 -15.91
N ALA A 518 -15.56 2.76 -16.48
CA ALA A 518 -16.28 2.73 -17.75
C ALA A 518 -15.34 2.39 -18.91
N GLU A 519 -14.19 3.06 -19.03
CA GLU A 519 -13.21 2.79 -20.09
C GLU A 519 -12.54 1.41 -19.93
N ALA A 520 -12.20 0.98 -18.71
CA ALA A 520 -11.72 -0.38 -18.46
C ALA A 520 -12.75 -1.45 -18.87
N ARG A 521 -14.05 -1.22 -18.60
CA ARG A 521 -15.13 -2.10 -19.06
C ARG A 521 -15.29 -2.07 -20.59
N ARG A 522 -15.15 -0.90 -21.25
CA ARG A 522 -15.15 -0.82 -22.73
C ARG A 522 -13.99 -1.62 -23.33
N ALA A 523 -12.79 -1.51 -22.77
CA ALA A 523 -11.61 -2.25 -23.23
C ALA A 523 -11.79 -3.78 -23.12
N VAL A 524 -12.28 -4.27 -21.97
CA VAL A 524 -12.58 -5.71 -21.75
C VAL A 524 -13.77 -6.19 -22.59
N ALA A 525 -14.69 -5.29 -23.00
CA ALA A 525 -15.78 -5.62 -23.92
C ALA A 525 -15.32 -5.80 -25.39
N VAL A 526 -14.15 -5.28 -25.79
CA VAL A 526 -13.66 -5.49 -27.17
C VAL A 526 -13.29 -6.96 -27.38
N ARG A 527 -13.98 -7.61 -28.33
CA ARG A 527 -13.71 -8.97 -28.79
C ARG A 527 -13.21 -8.95 -30.23
N ALA A 528 -12.08 -9.60 -30.51
CA ALA A 528 -11.46 -9.57 -31.84
C ALA A 528 -12.37 -10.08 -32.98
N GLN A 529 -13.34 -10.95 -32.67
CA GLN A 529 -14.32 -11.49 -33.63
C GLN A 529 -15.36 -10.44 -34.08
N GLU A 530 -15.59 -9.39 -33.29
CA GLU A 530 -16.70 -8.44 -33.45
C GLU A 530 -16.27 -7.11 -34.12
N VAL A 531 -14.96 -6.90 -34.35
CA VAL A 531 -14.40 -5.62 -34.83
C VAL A 531 -14.52 -5.43 -36.36
N GLY A 532 -14.52 -6.50 -37.15
CA GLY A 532 -14.67 -6.40 -38.61
C GLY A 532 -14.31 -7.66 -39.41
N LYS A 533 -14.25 -7.51 -40.74
CA LYS A 533 -13.86 -8.59 -41.68
C LYS A 533 -12.41 -9.04 -41.40
N GLN A 534 -12.18 -10.36 -41.45
CA GLN A 534 -10.96 -11.01 -40.92
C GLN A 534 -9.62 -10.45 -41.41
N THR A 535 -9.56 -9.94 -42.65
CA THR A 535 -8.32 -9.49 -43.33
C THR A 535 -8.40 -8.08 -43.91
N ALA A 536 -9.53 -7.38 -43.78
CA ALA A 536 -9.71 -6.06 -44.39
C ALA A 536 -9.02 -4.98 -43.57
N VAL A 537 -8.09 -4.25 -44.18
CA VAL A 537 -7.58 -2.98 -43.66
C VAL A 537 -8.55 -1.88 -44.10
N SER A 538 -8.92 -0.96 -43.20
CA SER A 538 -9.70 0.23 -43.56
C SER A 538 -8.94 1.11 -44.55
N GLU A 539 -9.63 1.86 -45.41
CA GLU A 539 -8.97 2.79 -46.36
C GLU A 539 -8.26 3.93 -45.60
N ASP A 540 -8.92 4.54 -44.61
CA ASP A 540 -8.30 5.41 -43.57
C ASP A 540 -7.16 4.73 -42.77
N GLY A 541 -7.06 3.39 -42.82
CA GLY A 541 -6.25 2.57 -41.94
C GLY A 541 -6.60 2.65 -40.44
N PHE A 542 -7.66 3.37 -40.06
CA PHE A 542 -8.10 3.57 -38.67
C PHE A 542 -8.54 2.27 -37.99
N ARG A 543 -9.28 1.40 -38.69
CA ARG A 543 -9.69 0.10 -38.16
C ARG A 543 -8.60 -0.95 -38.39
N LEU A 544 -8.22 -1.63 -37.32
CA LEU A 544 -7.29 -2.76 -37.35
C LEU A 544 -8.02 -4.05 -37.79
N PRO A 545 -7.40 -4.92 -38.62
CA PRO A 545 -7.97 -6.23 -38.95
C PRO A 545 -8.13 -7.12 -37.73
N ALA A 546 -9.18 -7.96 -37.71
CA ALA A 546 -9.50 -8.85 -36.58
C ALA A 546 -8.32 -9.74 -36.14
N SER A 547 -7.52 -10.23 -37.09
CA SER A 547 -6.29 -11.02 -36.83
C SER A 547 -5.20 -10.24 -36.10
N VAL A 548 -5.10 -8.92 -36.33
CA VAL A 548 -4.15 -8.03 -35.65
C VAL A 548 -4.68 -7.64 -34.27
N VAL A 549 -5.98 -7.38 -34.14
CA VAL A 549 -6.64 -7.16 -32.83
C VAL A 549 -6.46 -8.38 -31.92
N TYR A 550 -6.61 -9.59 -32.44
CA TYR A 550 -6.36 -10.84 -31.69
C TYR A 550 -4.93 -10.95 -31.14
N GLY A 551 -3.93 -10.36 -31.82
CA GLY A 551 -2.55 -10.32 -31.33
C GLY A 551 -2.30 -9.32 -30.19
N VAL A 552 -3.19 -8.34 -29.99
CA VAL A 552 -3.02 -7.21 -29.05
C VAL A 552 -4.04 -7.20 -27.90
N ILE A 553 -5.17 -7.90 -28.07
CA ILE A 553 -6.27 -7.97 -27.08
C ILE A 553 -5.81 -8.43 -25.68
N GLY A 554 -4.89 -9.40 -25.59
CA GLY A 554 -4.35 -9.90 -24.32
C GLY A 554 -3.66 -8.83 -23.46
N PRO A 555 -2.56 -8.21 -23.92
CA PRO A 555 -1.90 -7.15 -23.16
C PRO A 555 -2.81 -5.93 -22.92
N VAL A 556 -3.78 -5.63 -23.80
CA VAL A 556 -4.79 -4.59 -23.55
C VAL A 556 -5.71 -4.95 -22.38
N HIS A 557 -6.27 -6.16 -22.36
CA HIS A 557 -7.12 -6.65 -21.27
C HIS A 557 -6.36 -6.70 -19.94
N ALA A 558 -5.12 -7.19 -19.95
CA ALA A 558 -4.25 -7.19 -18.78
C ALA A 558 -4.00 -5.75 -18.25
N SER A 559 -3.72 -4.81 -19.15
CA SER A 559 -3.52 -3.39 -18.79
C SER A 559 -4.78 -2.77 -18.18
N ALA A 560 -5.95 -3.03 -18.77
CA ALA A 560 -7.24 -2.53 -18.24
C ALA A 560 -7.54 -3.10 -16.84
N LEU A 561 -7.31 -4.39 -16.62
CA LEU A 561 -7.50 -5.04 -15.32
C LEU A 561 -6.51 -4.55 -14.26
N ALA A 562 -5.26 -4.24 -14.64
CA ALA A 562 -4.27 -3.66 -13.73
C ALA A 562 -4.69 -2.27 -13.21
N VAL A 563 -5.37 -1.45 -14.02
CA VAL A 563 -5.94 -0.17 -13.52
C VAL A 563 -7.09 -0.42 -12.55
N VAL A 564 -7.99 -1.36 -12.85
CA VAL A 564 -9.08 -1.71 -11.93
C VAL A 564 -8.51 -2.15 -10.58
N ALA A 565 -7.47 -2.98 -10.59
CA ALA A 565 -6.75 -3.39 -9.38
C ALA A 565 -6.19 -2.18 -8.61
N ALA A 566 -5.42 -1.30 -9.27
CA ALA A 566 -4.76 -0.16 -8.63
C ALA A 566 -5.75 0.89 -8.08
N VAL A 567 -6.75 1.28 -8.88
CA VAL A 567 -7.71 2.34 -8.51
C VAL A 567 -8.70 1.84 -7.45
N VAL A 568 -9.14 0.58 -7.51
CA VAL A 568 -9.99 0.00 -6.43
C VAL A 568 -9.17 -0.19 -5.15
N SER A 569 -7.92 -0.65 -5.22
CA SER A 569 -7.02 -0.73 -4.05
C SER A 569 -6.84 0.62 -3.36
N ARG A 570 -6.71 1.71 -4.12
CA ARG A 570 -6.52 3.06 -3.57
C ARG A 570 -7.81 3.72 -3.09
N ALA A 571 -8.93 3.44 -3.74
CA ALA A 571 -10.24 3.94 -3.34
C ALA A 571 -10.83 3.20 -2.13
N GLY A 572 -10.36 1.98 -1.84
CA GLY A 572 -10.76 1.20 -0.67
C GLY A 572 -12.28 1.12 -0.51
N THR A 573 -12.76 1.40 0.70
CA THR A 573 -14.20 1.40 1.01
C THR A 573 -14.99 2.44 0.21
N CYS A 574 -14.37 3.52 -0.29
CA CYS A 574 -15.05 4.50 -1.13
C CYS A 574 -15.49 3.90 -2.49
N ALA A 575 -14.85 2.83 -2.96
CA ALA A 575 -15.26 2.12 -4.17
C ALA A 575 -16.58 1.33 -4.02
N LEU A 576 -17.08 1.10 -2.80
CA LEU A 576 -18.33 0.35 -2.55
C LEU A 576 -19.55 0.94 -3.26
N ARG A 577 -19.59 2.27 -3.46
CA ARG A 577 -20.65 2.96 -4.24
C ARG A 577 -20.71 2.49 -5.70
N GLN A 578 -19.63 1.92 -6.22
CA GLN A 578 -19.52 1.39 -7.59
C GLN A 578 -19.33 -0.14 -7.62
N SER A 579 -19.56 -0.84 -6.49
CA SER A 579 -19.47 -2.30 -6.36
C SER A 579 -20.22 -3.08 -7.46
N THR A 580 -21.36 -2.56 -7.92
CA THR A 580 -22.15 -3.15 -9.02
C THR A 580 -21.50 -2.97 -10.40
N LYS A 581 -20.76 -1.87 -10.63
CA LYS A 581 -19.96 -1.68 -11.85
C LYS A 581 -18.72 -2.59 -11.84
N ILE A 582 -18.04 -2.69 -10.68
CA ILE A 582 -16.87 -3.55 -10.49
C ILE A 582 -17.26 -5.02 -10.72
N SER A 583 -18.33 -5.49 -10.06
CA SER A 583 -18.92 -6.83 -10.27
C SER A 583 -19.20 -7.12 -11.76
N LYS A 584 -19.92 -6.22 -12.45
CA LYS A 584 -20.24 -6.36 -13.88
C LYS A 584 -19.02 -6.25 -14.82
N LEU A 585 -17.91 -5.67 -14.37
CA LEU A 585 -16.64 -5.65 -15.11
C LEU A 585 -15.90 -6.98 -14.92
N LEU A 586 -15.76 -7.45 -13.68
CA LEU A 586 -15.07 -8.71 -13.38
C LEU A 586 -15.79 -9.93 -13.98
N LEU A 587 -17.13 -9.98 -13.93
CA LEU A 587 -17.92 -11.00 -14.64
C LEU A 587 -17.68 -10.99 -16.16
N LEU A 588 -17.74 -9.81 -16.79
CA LEU A 588 -17.41 -9.67 -18.22
C LEU A 588 -15.97 -10.11 -18.53
N ALA A 589 -15.04 -9.89 -17.60
CA ALA A 589 -13.66 -10.34 -17.72
C ALA A 589 -13.54 -11.88 -17.64
N THR A 590 -14.30 -12.55 -16.77
CA THR A 590 -14.30 -14.03 -16.69
C THR A 590 -14.78 -14.72 -17.99
N GLU A 591 -15.57 -14.02 -18.82
CA GLU A 591 -15.99 -14.52 -20.14
C GLU A 591 -15.03 -14.15 -21.28
N ASN A 592 -14.45 -12.94 -21.25
CA ASN A 592 -13.75 -12.34 -22.40
C ASN A 592 -12.22 -12.45 -22.35
N VAL A 593 -11.61 -12.63 -21.18
CA VAL A 593 -10.15 -12.51 -21.01
C VAL A 593 -9.42 -13.71 -21.62
N PRO A 594 -8.44 -13.50 -22.53
CA PRO A 594 -7.65 -14.59 -23.08
C PRO A 594 -6.68 -15.15 -22.02
N VAL A 595 -6.26 -16.41 -22.21
CA VAL A 595 -5.40 -17.14 -21.24
C VAL A 595 -4.12 -16.36 -20.89
N ASP A 596 -3.52 -15.62 -21.84
CA ASP A 596 -2.34 -14.78 -21.63
C ASP A 596 -2.53 -13.61 -20.63
N ALA A 597 -3.78 -13.26 -20.28
CA ALA A 597 -4.13 -12.17 -19.37
C ALA A 597 -4.89 -12.64 -18.10
N HIS A 598 -5.09 -13.95 -17.93
CA HIS A 598 -5.84 -14.53 -16.78
C HIS A 598 -5.17 -14.24 -15.42
N SER A 599 -3.84 -14.12 -15.36
CA SER A 599 -3.14 -13.68 -14.15
C SER A 599 -3.59 -12.29 -13.70
N ALA A 600 -3.71 -11.33 -14.63
CA ALA A 600 -4.16 -9.97 -14.32
C ALA A 600 -5.64 -9.93 -13.87
N LEU A 601 -6.47 -10.86 -14.33
CA LEU A 601 -7.82 -11.07 -13.80
C LEU A 601 -7.78 -11.57 -12.35
N CYS A 602 -6.94 -12.57 -12.05
CA CYS A 602 -6.76 -13.07 -10.68
C CYS A 602 -6.24 -11.98 -9.73
N ASP A 603 -5.28 -11.17 -10.16
CA ASP A 603 -4.73 -10.06 -9.38
C ASP A 603 -5.77 -8.93 -9.20
N ALA A 604 -6.60 -8.64 -10.21
CA ALA A 604 -7.71 -7.68 -10.10
C ALA A 604 -8.83 -8.15 -9.15
N VAL A 605 -9.21 -9.43 -9.18
CA VAL A 605 -10.16 -10.01 -8.20
C VAL A 605 -9.57 -9.97 -6.79
N THR A 606 -8.28 -10.29 -6.64
CA THR A 606 -7.53 -10.23 -5.37
C THR A 606 -7.57 -8.82 -4.77
N ALA A 607 -7.21 -7.81 -5.57
CA ALA A 607 -7.25 -6.40 -5.18
C ALA A 607 -8.67 -5.93 -4.80
N CYS A 608 -9.68 -6.28 -5.61
CA CYS A 608 -11.07 -5.92 -5.32
C CYS A 608 -11.59 -6.56 -4.03
N ALA A 609 -11.28 -7.83 -3.78
CA ALA A 609 -11.68 -8.51 -2.53
C ALA A 609 -11.03 -7.86 -1.30
N GLN A 610 -9.72 -7.58 -1.34
CA GLN A 610 -9.01 -6.95 -0.22
C GLN A 610 -9.51 -5.53 0.08
N ALA A 611 -9.78 -4.73 -0.95
CA ALA A 611 -10.15 -3.32 -0.81
C ALA A 611 -11.63 -3.07 -0.45
N LEU A 612 -12.55 -3.95 -0.89
CA LEU A 612 -13.99 -3.85 -0.66
C LEU A 612 -14.45 -4.64 0.59
N GLY A 613 -13.67 -5.65 0.98
CA GLY A 613 -13.89 -6.48 2.17
C GLY A 613 -15.19 -7.31 2.14
N ALA A 614 -15.57 -7.82 3.30
CA ALA A 614 -16.69 -8.75 3.44
C ALA A 614 -18.05 -8.21 2.92
N SER A 615 -18.21 -6.89 2.86
CA SER A 615 -19.44 -6.21 2.40
C SER A 615 -19.81 -6.47 0.92
N THR A 616 -18.91 -7.07 0.13
CA THR A 616 -19.15 -7.43 -1.28
C THR A 616 -19.28 -8.93 -1.53
N LEU A 617 -19.62 -9.71 -0.50
CA LEU A 617 -19.83 -11.17 -0.57
C LEU A 617 -20.66 -11.59 -1.79
N ASP A 618 -21.90 -11.12 -1.92
CA ASP A 618 -22.83 -11.59 -2.96
C ASP A 618 -22.50 -11.04 -4.36
N LYS A 619 -21.85 -9.86 -4.41
CA LYS A 619 -21.56 -9.13 -5.65
C LYS A 619 -20.24 -9.51 -6.30
N VAL A 620 -19.25 -9.89 -5.48
CA VAL A 620 -17.86 -10.14 -5.90
C VAL A 620 -17.37 -11.45 -5.32
N GLY A 621 -17.52 -11.67 -4.00
CA GLY A 621 -16.97 -12.84 -3.30
C GLY A 621 -17.43 -14.17 -3.86
N VAL A 622 -18.72 -14.48 -3.75
CA VAL A 622 -19.35 -15.71 -4.25
C VAL A 622 -19.13 -15.91 -5.76
N PRO A 623 -19.57 -14.99 -6.66
CA PRO A 623 -19.52 -15.24 -8.10
C PRO A 623 -18.08 -15.35 -8.66
N MET A 624 -17.10 -14.63 -8.10
CA MET A 624 -15.71 -14.78 -8.51
C MET A 624 -15.09 -16.06 -7.94
N LEU A 625 -15.38 -16.41 -6.68
CA LEU A 625 -14.85 -17.63 -6.07
C LEU A 625 -15.37 -18.89 -6.77
N ASP A 626 -16.66 -18.95 -7.12
CA ASP A 626 -17.22 -20.06 -7.91
C ASP A 626 -16.54 -20.21 -9.27
N HIS A 627 -16.32 -19.10 -10.01
CA HIS A 627 -15.62 -19.15 -11.30
C HIS A 627 -14.15 -19.59 -11.14
N LEU A 628 -13.42 -19.03 -10.17
CA LEU A 628 -12.02 -19.38 -9.91
C LEU A 628 -11.87 -20.83 -9.46
N VAL A 629 -12.76 -21.33 -8.60
CA VAL A 629 -12.80 -22.73 -8.15
C VAL A 629 -13.13 -23.69 -9.28
N ALA A 630 -14.14 -23.37 -10.10
CA ALA A 630 -14.48 -24.17 -11.28
C ALA A 630 -13.31 -24.25 -12.26
N ARG A 631 -12.65 -23.11 -12.54
CA ARG A 631 -11.51 -23.05 -13.46
C ARG A 631 -10.27 -23.77 -12.91
N CYS A 632 -9.97 -23.60 -11.63
CA CYS A 632 -8.86 -24.30 -10.98
C CYS A 632 -9.08 -25.83 -11.01
N ARG A 633 -10.34 -26.28 -10.87
CA ARG A 633 -10.72 -27.69 -10.99
C ARG A 633 -10.48 -28.22 -12.41
N THR A 634 -10.92 -27.52 -13.46
CA THR A 634 -10.69 -27.97 -14.85
C THR A 634 -9.20 -27.99 -15.20
N ASP A 635 -8.44 -26.96 -14.80
CA ASP A 635 -6.99 -26.90 -15.05
C ASP A 635 -6.24 -28.06 -14.34
N LEU A 636 -6.70 -28.48 -13.15
CA LEU A 636 -6.18 -29.65 -12.43
C LEU A 636 -6.56 -30.98 -13.08
N GLU A 637 -7.81 -31.14 -13.50
CA GLU A 637 -8.30 -32.35 -14.17
C GLU A 637 -7.60 -32.56 -15.54
N GLU A 638 -7.39 -31.49 -16.31
CA GLU A 638 -6.56 -31.52 -17.52
C GLU A 638 -5.11 -31.90 -17.20
N ALA A 639 -4.48 -31.29 -16.19
CA ALA A 639 -3.09 -31.58 -15.84
C ALA A 639 -2.89 -33.02 -15.35
N GLN A 640 -3.86 -33.59 -14.63
CA GLN A 640 -3.87 -35.00 -14.24
C GLN A 640 -4.10 -35.92 -15.45
N GLY A 641 -5.02 -35.57 -16.36
CA GLY A 641 -5.26 -36.30 -17.61
C GLY A 641 -4.01 -36.38 -18.49
N GLN A 642 -3.31 -35.25 -18.64
CA GLN A 642 -2.03 -35.16 -19.35
C GLN A 642 -0.95 -36.05 -18.72
N ALA A 643 -0.78 -35.98 -17.39
CA ALA A 643 0.19 -36.80 -16.67
C ALA A 643 -0.09 -38.31 -16.80
N ASN A 644 -1.36 -38.72 -16.66
CA ASN A 644 -1.78 -40.11 -16.81
C ASN A 644 -1.56 -40.63 -18.24
N ALA A 645 -1.86 -39.82 -19.26
CA ALA A 645 -1.62 -40.19 -20.65
C ALA A 645 -0.13 -40.28 -21.01
N MET A 646 0.71 -39.38 -20.47
CA MET A 646 2.17 -39.48 -20.59
C MET A 646 2.72 -40.74 -19.92
N ALA A 647 2.25 -41.07 -18.71
CA ALA A 647 2.63 -42.29 -18.01
C ALA A 647 2.21 -43.56 -18.78
N ALA A 648 1.00 -43.57 -19.36
CA ALA A 648 0.52 -44.66 -20.21
C ALA A 648 1.37 -44.83 -21.48
N ALA A 649 1.75 -43.74 -22.15
CA ALA A 649 2.64 -43.77 -23.31
C ALA A 649 4.02 -44.36 -22.95
N ALA A 650 4.63 -43.90 -21.86
CA ALA A 650 5.93 -44.39 -21.38
C ALA A 650 5.88 -45.87 -20.90
N ALA A 651 4.73 -46.33 -20.38
CA ALA A 651 4.51 -47.73 -20.04
C ALA A 651 4.36 -48.61 -21.28
N ASN A 652 3.75 -48.09 -22.35
CA ASN A 652 3.53 -48.84 -23.59
C ASN A 652 4.84 -49.01 -24.39
N ASP A 653 5.68 -47.97 -24.45
CA ASP A 653 7.01 -48.05 -25.09
C ASP A 653 7.92 -49.08 -24.40
N LYS A 654 7.84 -49.19 -23.07
CA LYS A 654 8.52 -50.25 -22.29
C LYS A 654 8.04 -51.68 -22.64
N LYS A 655 6.79 -51.86 -23.09
CA LYS A 655 6.28 -53.15 -23.61
C LYS A 655 6.69 -53.41 -25.08
N GLY A 656 7.15 -52.41 -25.83
CA GLY A 656 7.51 -52.52 -27.24
C GLY A 656 8.73 -53.42 -27.53
N LYS A 657 9.61 -53.68 -26.55
CA LYS A 657 10.79 -54.55 -26.70
C LYS A 657 10.44 -56.06 -26.58
N GLY A 658 9.45 -56.49 -27.37
CA GLY A 658 8.80 -57.82 -27.29
C GLY A 658 8.94 -58.76 -28.51
N GLY A 659 9.70 -58.38 -29.55
CA GLY A 659 10.13 -59.27 -30.65
C GLY A 659 9.12 -59.62 -31.76
N GLY A 660 9.62 -60.24 -32.85
CA GLY A 660 8.78 -61.09 -33.73
C GLY A 660 8.32 -60.57 -35.11
N LYS A 661 9.25 -60.32 -36.04
CA LYS A 661 9.12 -60.47 -37.53
C LYS A 661 7.70 -60.29 -38.18
N GLY A 662 7.46 -59.16 -38.85
CA GLY A 662 6.25 -58.97 -39.68
C GLY A 662 6.33 -57.87 -40.76
N LYS A 663 7.24 -57.97 -41.74
CA LYS A 663 7.38 -56.94 -42.80
C LYS A 663 6.32 -57.04 -43.91
N LYS A 664 5.97 -55.87 -44.46
CA LYS A 664 5.55 -55.63 -45.87
C LYS A 664 4.06 -55.72 -46.28
N ARG A 665 3.08 -55.50 -45.38
CA ARG A 665 1.70 -55.11 -45.82
C ARG A 665 0.88 -54.17 -44.90
N LYS A 666 1.54 -53.35 -44.06
CA LYS A 666 0.92 -52.22 -43.34
C LYS A 666 1.84 -50.99 -43.49
N ARG A 667 1.41 -50.03 -44.33
CA ARG A 667 2.11 -48.75 -44.57
C ARG A 667 1.29 -47.69 -45.35
N GLN A 668 0.08 -48.03 -45.78
CA GLN A 668 -0.85 -47.12 -46.49
C GLN A 668 -2.17 -46.90 -45.72
N THR A 669 -2.49 -47.78 -44.76
CA THR A 669 -3.56 -47.56 -43.75
C THR A 669 -3.07 -46.78 -42.53
N ASP A 670 -1.77 -46.88 -42.20
CA ASP A 670 -1.22 -46.23 -41.00
C ASP A 670 -1.19 -44.70 -41.11
N VAL A 671 -1.04 -44.13 -42.32
CA VAL A 671 -1.10 -42.67 -42.50
C VAL A 671 -2.51 -42.14 -42.23
N SER A 672 -3.54 -42.83 -42.74
CA SER A 672 -4.94 -42.50 -42.47
C SER A 672 -5.29 -42.60 -40.97
N GLN A 673 -4.76 -43.62 -40.29
CA GLN A 673 -4.99 -43.81 -38.84
C GLN A 673 -4.13 -42.89 -37.97
N LEU A 674 -2.95 -42.44 -38.42
CA LEU A 674 -2.16 -41.42 -37.73
C LEU A 674 -2.85 -40.05 -37.79
N VAL A 675 -3.44 -39.67 -38.93
CA VAL A 675 -4.19 -38.40 -39.04
C VAL A 675 -5.52 -38.47 -38.29
N ALA A 676 -6.26 -39.59 -38.36
CA ALA A 676 -7.54 -39.73 -37.66
C ALA A 676 -7.40 -40.01 -36.15
N GLY A 677 -6.29 -40.62 -35.71
CA GLY A 677 -6.04 -40.96 -34.30
C GLY A 677 -5.38 -39.85 -33.49
N ALA A 678 -4.50 -39.04 -34.11
CA ALA A 678 -3.81 -37.95 -33.41
C ALA A 678 -4.72 -36.77 -33.03
N ALA A 679 -5.93 -36.68 -33.59
CA ALA A 679 -6.88 -35.61 -33.32
C ALA A 679 -7.57 -35.69 -31.93
N SER A 680 -7.29 -36.72 -31.12
CA SER A 680 -8.05 -37.03 -29.89
C SER A 680 -7.20 -37.36 -28.64
N SER A 681 -5.89 -37.17 -28.67
CA SER A 681 -5.04 -37.40 -27.49
C SER A 681 -3.85 -36.44 -27.40
N LEU A 682 -3.95 -35.50 -26.45
CA LEU A 682 -2.96 -34.51 -26.01
C LEU A 682 -2.55 -33.42 -27.03
N PRO A 683 -2.72 -32.12 -26.72
CA PRO A 683 -2.05 -31.06 -27.45
C PRO A 683 -0.54 -31.07 -27.13
N PHE A 684 0.30 -30.82 -28.14
CA PHE A 684 1.72 -30.54 -27.93
C PHE A 684 1.87 -29.16 -27.27
N LEU A 685 1.95 -29.14 -25.94
CA LEU A 685 2.14 -27.90 -25.16
C LEU A 685 3.59 -27.43 -25.28
N THR A 686 3.78 -26.31 -25.97
CA THR A 686 5.04 -25.56 -26.03
C THR A 686 5.50 -25.15 -24.62
N ALA A 687 6.82 -25.05 -24.39
CA ALA A 687 7.37 -24.60 -23.10
C ALA A 687 6.73 -23.28 -22.59
N ARG A 688 6.46 -22.32 -23.49
CA ARG A 688 5.71 -21.09 -23.16
C ARG A 688 4.32 -21.36 -22.59
N THR A 689 3.53 -22.25 -23.19
CA THR A 689 2.15 -22.50 -22.70
C THR A 689 2.16 -23.27 -21.38
N HIS A 690 3.15 -24.16 -21.18
CA HIS A 690 3.35 -24.86 -19.90
C HIS A 690 3.76 -23.92 -18.76
N GLU A 691 4.66 -22.96 -19.02
CA GLU A 691 5.02 -21.91 -18.06
C GLU A 691 3.84 -20.99 -17.75
N LEU A 692 3.13 -20.55 -18.79
CA LEU A 692 2.00 -19.62 -18.68
C LEU A 692 0.82 -20.23 -17.90
N LEU A 693 0.48 -21.50 -18.16
CA LEU A 693 -0.49 -22.24 -17.34
C LEU A 693 -0.03 -22.35 -15.88
N GLY A 694 1.26 -22.60 -15.63
CA GLY A 694 1.81 -22.62 -14.27
C GLY A 694 1.66 -21.29 -13.53
N ARG A 695 1.92 -20.16 -14.20
CA ARG A 695 1.74 -18.81 -13.64
C ARG A 695 0.26 -18.50 -13.36
N ASN A 696 -0.63 -18.82 -14.29
CA ASN A 696 -2.08 -18.64 -14.14
C ASN A 696 -2.66 -19.50 -13.01
N PHE A 697 -2.16 -20.72 -12.85
CA PHE A 697 -2.56 -21.62 -11.77
C PHE A 697 -2.17 -21.08 -10.39
N ASP A 698 -0.92 -20.62 -10.20
CA ASP A 698 -0.50 -20.02 -8.92
C ASP A 698 -1.26 -18.72 -8.60
N ALA A 699 -1.50 -17.87 -9.60
CA ALA A 699 -2.33 -16.67 -9.46
C ALA A 699 -3.79 -17.00 -9.10
N THR A 700 -4.37 -18.04 -9.71
CA THR A 700 -5.73 -18.52 -9.38
C THR A 700 -5.79 -19.02 -7.94
N LEU A 701 -4.84 -19.86 -7.50
CA LEU A 701 -4.75 -20.32 -6.11
C LEU A 701 -4.61 -19.15 -5.11
N ARG A 702 -3.80 -18.13 -5.44
CA ARG A 702 -3.62 -16.92 -4.62
C ARG A 702 -4.90 -16.07 -4.53
N SER A 703 -5.68 -16.01 -5.60
CA SER A 703 -6.96 -15.29 -5.63
C SER A 703 -8.04 -16.03 -4.82
N ILE A 704 -8.14 -17.36 -4.97
CA ILE A 704 -8.99 -18.22 -4.12
C ILE A 704 -8.60 -18.07 -2.64
N ALA A 705 -7.29 -18.13 -2.33
CA ALA A 705 -6.78 -17.94 -0.97
C ALA A 705 -7.20 -16.60 -0.36
N THR A 706 -7.14 -15.52 -1.17
CA THR A 706 -7.54 -14.18 -0.74
C THR A 706 -9.04 -14.09 -0.50
N CYS A 707 -9.87 -14.64 -1.39
CA CYS A 707 -11.32 -14.67 -1.20
C CYS A 707 -11.69 -15.46 0.07
N VAL A 708 -11.08 -16.62 0.29
CA VAL A 708 -11.29 -17.40 1.53
C VAL A 708 -10.82 -16.64 2.77
N ALA A 709 -9.68 -15.94 2.72
CA ALA A 709 -9.18 -15.16 3.85
C ALA A 709 -10.03 -13.91 4.17
N VAL A 710 -10.61 -13.25 3.16
CA VAL A 710 -11.44 -12.04 3.32
C VAL A 710 -12.87 -12.36 3.74
N TYR A 711 -13.51 -13.36 3.11
CA TYR A 711 -14.91 -13.69 3.36
C TYR A 711 -15.10 -14.80 4.42
N GLY A 712 -14.12 -15.69 4.58
CA GLY A 712 -14.06 -16.67 5.68
C GLY A 712 -15.35 -17.47 5.87
N CYS A 713 -15.86 -17.44 7.10
CA CYS A 713 -17.12 -18.09 7.50
C CYS A 713 -18.41 -17.44 6.97
N MET A 714 -18.33 -16.29 6.28
CA MET A 714 -19.48 -15.68 5.58
C MET A 714 -19.74 -16.34 4.22
N LEU A 715 -18.80 -17.13 3.70
CA LEU A 715 -18.99 -17.87 2.44
C LEU A 715 -20.07 -18.96 2.59
N PRO A 716 -21.00 -19.10 1.64
CA PRO A 716 -21.94 -20.22 1.60
C PRO A 716 -21.21 -21.57 1.67
N SER A 717 -21.78 -22.53 2.40
CA SER A 717 -21.11 -23.78 2.78
C SER A 717 -20.68 -24.64 1.58
N ASN A 718 -21.43 -24.60 0.48
CA ASN A 718 -21.09 -25.23 -0.80
C ASN A 718 -19.82 -24.60 -1.42
N VAL A 719 -19.74 -23.27 -1.45
CA VAL A 719 -18.60 -22.53 -2.04
C VAL A 719 -17.35 -22.71 -1.17
N ARG A 720 -17.48 -22.59 0.16
CA ARG A 720 -16.37 -22.81 1.10
C ARG A 720 -15.85 -24.25 1.09
N ALA A 721 -16.73 -25.24 0.90
CA ALA A 721 -16.34 -26.64 0.71
C ALA A 721 -15.58 -26.85 -0.62
N ALA A 722 -16.09 -26.32 -1.73
CA ALA A 722 -15.44 -26.46 -3.04
C ALA A 722 -14.05 -25.80 -3.10
N ALA A 723 -13.85 -24.66 -2.40
CA ALA A 723 -12.52 -24.06 -2.22
C ALA A 723 -11.58 -24.91 -1.32
N SER A 724 -12.13 -25.68 -0.38
CA SER A 724 -11.38 -26.68 0.41
C SER A 724 -10.93 -27.86 -0.46
N ASP A 725 -11.85 -28.44 -1.24
CA ASP A 725 -11.59 -29.54 -2.18
C ASP A 725 -10.45 -29.19 -3.16
N VAL A 726 -10.53 -28.02 -3.79
CA VAL A 726 -9.51 -27.53 -4.74
C VAL A 726 -8.13 -27.42 -4.07
N SER A 727 -8.05 -26.98 -2.81
CA SER A 727 -6.77 -26.92 -2.09
C SER A 727 -6.14 -28.30 -1.87
N MET A 728 -6.96 -29.32 -1.63
CA MET A 728 -6.50 -30.70 -1.44
C MET A 728 -6.11 -31.36 -2.78
N LEU A 729 -6.86 -31.10 -3.86
CA LEU A 729 -6.51 -31.56 -5.21
C LEU A 729 -5.21 -30.92 -5.71
N ALA A 730 -5.02 -29.61 -5.46
CA ALA A 730 -3.80 -28.90 -5.78
C ALA A 730 -2.59 -29.38 -4.97
N LEU A 731 -2.79 -29.77 -3.70
CA LEU A 731 -1.76 -30.37 -2.86
C LEU A 731 -1.36 -31.77 -3.35
N GLN A 732 -2.33 -32.63 -3.66
CA GLN A 732 -2.07 -33.96 -4.25
C GLN A 732 -1.31 -33.85 -5.57
N TRP A 733 -1.66 -32.88 -6.42
CA TRP A 733 -0.97 -32.63 -7.68
C TRP A 733 0.47 -32.12 -7.47
N LYS A 734 0.70 -31.21 -6.51
CA LYS A 734 2.06 -30.71 -6.19
C LYS A 734 2.97 -31.84 -5.70
N GLN A 735 2.45 -32.76 -4.88
CA GLN A 735 3.19 -33.95 -4.42
C GLN A 735 3.62 -34.89 -5.57
N GLN A 736 2.95 -34.85 -6.72
CA GLN A 736 3.28 -35.67 -7.90
C GLN A 736 4.26 -35.00 -8.87
N GLN A 737 4.49 -33.68 -8.78
CA GLN A 737 5.25 -32.92 -9.81
C GLN A 737 6.34 -31.97 -9.28
N GLU A 738 6.62 -31.95 -7.97
CA GLU A 738 7.71 -31.18 -7.32
C GLU A 738 7.81 -29.69 -7.72
N ARG A 739 6.71 -29.06 -8.13
CA ARG A 739 6.73 -27.66 -8.59
C ARG A 739 6.73 -26.67 -7.42
N LYS A 740 7.41 -25.54 -7.60
CA LYS A 740 7.16 -24.34 -6.80
C LYS A 740 5.73 -23.86 -7.04
N ALA A 741 5.02 -23.61 -5.95
CA ALA A 741 3.67 -23.06 -5.92
C ALA A 741 3.52 -22.36 -4.56
N GLU A 742 3.50 -21.03 -4.59
CA GLU A 742 3.43 -20.14 -3.43
C GLU A 742 1.97 -19.86 -3.07
N GLY A 743 1.12 -19.67 -4.08
CA GLY A 743 -0.34 -19.56 -3.94
C GLY A 743 -0.97 -20.76 -3.23
N LEU A 744 -0.40 -21.97 -3.36
CA LEU A 744 -0.86 -23.13 -2.58
C LEU A 744 -0.60 -22.98 -1.08
N ASN A 745 0.58 -22.49 -0.68
CA ASN A 745 0.87 -22.29 0.74
C ASN A 745 -0.08 -21.25 1.35
N LEU A 746 -0.41 -20.20 0.60
CA LEU A 746 -1.40 -19.18 0.99
C LEU A 746 -2.83 -19.76 1.04
N LEU A 747 -3.25 -20.59 0.08
CA LEU A 747 -4.57 -21.21 0.08
C LEU A 747 -4.75 -22.18 1.24
N LEU A 748 -3.74 -23.02 1.50
CA LEU A 748 -3.73 -23.89 2.67
C LEU A 748 -3.82 -23.06 3.96
N MET A 749 -3.02 -22.01 4.12
CA MET A 749 -3.13 -21.08 5.27
C MET A 749 -4.54 -20.49 5.44
N ALA A 750 -5.14 -19.97 4.37
CA ALA A 750 -6.49 -19.40 4.41
C ALA A 750 -7.56 -20.44 4.79
N ASN A 751 -7.44 -21.67 4.30
CA ASN A 751 -8.34 -22.78 4.63
C ASN A 751 -8.19 -23.33 6.06
N LEU A 752 -7.12 -22.97 6.78
CA LEU A 752 -6.90 -23.36 8.18
C LEU A 752 -7.37 -22.30 9.19
N VAL A 753 -7.23 -21.02 8.83
CA VAL A 753 -7.68 -19.88 9.65
C VAL A 753 -9.19 -19.65 9.51
N SER A 754 -9.77 -19.90 8.33
CA SER A 754 -11.22 -19.82 8.14
C SER A 754 -11.92 -21.13 8.50
N ALA A 755 -12.70 -21.13 9.57
CA ALA A 755 -13.56 -22.27 9.93
C ALA A 755 -14.59 -22.55 8.82
N ASP A 756 -14.72 -23.82 8.45
CA ASP A 756 -15.77 -24.33 7.57
C ASP A 756 -16.90 -24.99 8.38
N ALA A 757 -18.11 -25.02 7.83
CA ALA A 757 -19.29 -25.56 8.50
C ALA A 757 -19.24 -27.08 8.82
N HIS A 758 -18.23 -27.81 8.32
CA HIS A 758 -18.05 -29.25 8.51
C HIS A 758 -16.83 -29.61 9.39
N GLY A 759 -16.06 -28.62 9.86
CA GLY A 759 -14.84 -28.84 10.65
C GLY A 759 -13.66 -29.45 9.86
N ALA A 760 -13.73 -29.47 8.52
CA ALA A 760 -12.72 -30.08 7.66
C ALA A 760 -11.33 -29.41 7.78
N HIS A 761 -11.28 -28.13 8.17
CA HIS A 761 -10.03 -27.39 8.44
C HIS A 761 -9.06 -28.15 9.39
N GLY A 762 -9.58 -28.89 10.39
CA GLY A 762 -8.76 -29.69 11.29
C GLY A 762 -8.06 -30.89 10.61
N ALA A 763 -8.74 -31.54 9.66
CA ALA A 763 -8.13 -32.63 8.86
C ALA A 763 -7.14 -32.06 7.81
N HIS A 764 -7.45 -30.90 7.24
CA HIS A 764 -6.55 -30.19 6.35
C HIS A 764 -5.26 -29.75 7.09
N LEU A 765 -5.33 -29.38 8.38
CA LEU A 765 -4.18 -28.95 9.19
C LEU A 765 -3.09 -30.03 9.23
N VAL A 766 -3.48 -31.28 9.51
CA VAL A 766 -2.55 -32.42 9.58
C VAL A 766 -1.85 -32.64 8.23
N THR A 767 -2.61 -32.58 7.13
CA THR A 767 -2.07 -32.83 5.78
C THR A 767 -1.17 -31.69 5.30
N ALA A 768 -1.53 -30.44 5.60
CA ALA A 768 -0.74 -29.26 5.28
C ALA A 768 0.57 -29.20 6.09
N MET A 769 0.52 -29.56 7.38
CA MET A 769 1.71 -29.66 8.23
C MET A 769 2.69 -30.73 7.75
N GLN A 770 2.20 -31.90 7.32
CA GLN A 770 3.05 -32.92 6.68
C GLN A 770 3.73 -32.38 5.41
N HIS A 771 2.99 -31.63 4.57
CA HIS A 771 3.57 -30.99 3.38
C HIS A 771 4.68 -29.98 3.73
N TRP A 772 4.47 -29.09 4.69
CA TRP A 772 5.48 -28.10 5.09
C TRP A 772 6.67 -28.67 5.88
N GLN A 773 6.55 -29.88 6.43
CA GLN A 773 7.70 -30.61 7.01
C GLN A 773 8.62 -31.20 5.94
N HIS A 774 8.10 -31.56 4.77
CA HIS A 774 8.86 -32.19 3.67
C HIS A 774 9.24 -31.22 2.54
N ALA A 775 8.57 -30.08 2.42
CA ALA A 775 8.88 -29.07 1.41
C ALA A 775 10.22 -28.34 1.65
N ALA A 776 10.78 -27.76 0.58
CA ALA A 776 12.00 -26.97 0.64
C ALA A 776 11.87 -25.74 1.56
N ARG A 777 13.02 -25.24 2.05
CA ARG A 777 13.13 -24.06 2.94
C ARG A 777 12.90 -22.72 2.21
N ASP A 778 11.82 -22.62 1.42
CA ASP A 778 11.34 -21.34 0.89
C ASP A 778 10.72 -20.50 2.03
N PRO A 779 10.86 -19.15 2.05
CA PRO A 779 10.36 -18.31 3.14
C PRO A 779 8.86 -18.47 3.42
N TRP A 780 8.04 -18.60 2.38
CA TRP A 780 6.59 -18.86 2.52
C TRP A 780 6.28 -20.20 3.21
N THR A 781 7.07 -21.24 2.96
CA THR A 781 6.92 -22.54 3.63
C THR A 781 7.28 -22.42 5.12
N LEU A 782 8.32 -21.66 5.45
CA LEU A 782 8.70 -21.40 6.85
C LEU A 782 7.64 -20.58 7.59
N MET A 783 7.07 -19.55 6.95
CA MET A 783 5.97 -18.76 7.51
C MET A 783 4.73 -19.62 7.75
N ALA A 784 4.31 -20.39 6.74
CA ALA A 784 3.14 -21.27 6.84
C ALA A 784 3.32 -22.35 7.92
N LYS A 785 4.51 -22.97 8.00
CA LYS A 785 4.84 -23.89 9.10
C LYS A 785 4.75 -23.21 10.46
N THR A 786 5.31 -22.01 10.62
CA THR A 786 5.32 -21.28 11.91
C THR A 786 3.90 -20.93 12.36
N ALA A 787 3.01 -20.56 11.42
CA ALA A 787 1.61 -20.31 11.70
C ALA A 787 0.84 -21.60 12.02
N GLY A 788 1.10 -22.71 11.32
CA GLY A 788 0.53 -24.03 11.63
C GLY A 788 0.96 -24.56 13.01
N GLU A 789 2.22 -24.35 13.39
CA GLU A 789 2.72 -24.64 14.74
C GLU A 789 2.03 -23.77 15.80
N ALA A 790 1.75 -22.49 15.51
CA ALA A 790 1.02 -21.61 16.42
C ALA A 790 -0.49 -21.95 16.55
N LEU A 791 -1.09 -22.59 15.54
CA LEU A 791 -2.46 -23.13 15.62
C LEU A 791 -2.52 -24.43 16.44
N LEU A 792 -1.49 -25.28 16.36
CA LEU A 792 -1.39 -26.52 17.14
C LEU A 792 -0.95 -26.29 18.59
N HIS A 793 -0.09 -25.30 18.81
CA HIS A 793 0.42 -24.91 20.12
C HIS A 793 0.37 -23.38 20.23
N PRO A 794 -0.75 -22.80 20.70
CA PRO A 794 -0.85 -21.36 20.90
C PRO A 794 0.28 -20.87 21.83
N ARG A 795 0.90 -19.75 21.46
CA ARG A 795 2.05 -19.17 22.18
C ARG A 795 1.65 -18.27 23.35
N ALA A 796 0.39 -17.87 23.40
CA ALA A 796 -0.26 -17.36 24.60
C ALA A 796 -1.03 -18.53 25.25
N PRO A 797 -1.22 -18.55 26.58
CA PRO A 797 -2.13 -19.51 27.20
C PRO A 797 -3.52 -19.37 26.55
N PRO A 798 -4.14 -20.47 26.07
CA PRO A 798 -5.49 -20.39 25.53
C PRO A 798 -6.43 -19.94 26.65
N LEU A 799 -7.32 -19.00 26.32
CA LEU A 799 -8.45 -18.68 27.20
C LEU A 799 -9.21 -19.98 27.47
N ALA A 800 -9.59 -20.21 28.73
CA ALA A 800 -10.37 -21.36 29.14
C ALA A 800 -11.81 -21.21 28.61
N ILE A 801 -12.00 -21.49 27.32
CA ILE A 801 -13.31 -21.57 26.70
C ILE A 801 -13.93 -22.88 27.16
N GLU A 802 -14.85 -22.80 28.12
CA GLU A 802 -15.73 -23.90 28.48
C GLU A 802 -16.62 -24.22 27.27
N LEU A 803 -16.20 -25.21 26.48
CA LEU A 803 -16.99 -25.78 25.41
C LEU A 803 -18.17 -26.53 26.06
N PRO A 804 -19.43 -26.11 25.87
CA PRO A 804 -20.56 -26.78 26.49
C PRO A 804 -20.68 -28.20 25.95
N ASP A 805 -20.84 -29.18 26.85
CA ASP A 805 -20.82 -30.60 26.50
C ASP A 805 -21.77 -30.93 25.33
N ALA A 806 -21.33 -31.83 24.45
CA ALA A 806 -22.02 -32.18 23.21
C ALA A 806 -23.46 -32.72 23.42
N THR A 807 -23.75 -33.24 24.61
CA THR A 807 -25.10 -33.60 25.08
C THR A 807 -26.06 -32.40 25.11
N THR A 808 -25.57 -31.22 25.51
CA THR A 808 -26.33 -29.96 25.59
C THR A 808 -26.70 -29.45 24.20
N ALA A 809 -25.77 -29.54 23.24
CA ALA A 809 -26.01 -29.18 21.85
C ALA A 809 -27.10 -30.05 21.21
N GLN A 810 -27.11 -31.37 21.49
CA GLN A 810 -28.18 -32.25 21.03
C GLN A 810 -29.54 -31.87 21.62
N GLN A 811 -29.64 -31.51 22.90
CA GLN A 811 -30.90 -31.06 23.49
C GLN A 811 -31.40 -29.72 22.91
N GLN A 812 -30.50 -28.77 22.63
CA GLN A 812 -30.90 -27.52 21.94
C GLN A 812 -31.39 -27.78 20.51
N GLN A 813 -30.68 -28.62 19.74
CA GLN A 813 -31.08 -28.98 18.37
C GLN A 813 -32.41 -29.77 18.34
N GLN A 814 -32.68 -30.57 19.37
CA GLN A 814 -33.96 -31.28 19.55
C GLN A 814 -35.09 -30.33 19.97
N ARG A 815 -34.83 -29.30 20.80
CA ARG A 815 -35.78 -28.22 21.08
C ARG A 815 -36.11 -27.39 19.84
N GLN A 816 -35.12 -27.06 19.00
CA GLN A 816 -35.34 -26.34 17.75
C GLN A 816 -36.20 -27.14 16.75
N ARG A 817 -36.01 -28.47 16.64
CA ARG A 817 -36.87 -29.35 15.83
C ARG A 817 -38.34 -29.35 16.26
N ASN A 818 -38.62 -29.21 17.56
CA ASN A 818 -39.99 -29.10 18.07
C ASN A 818 -40.60 -27.70 17.85
N SER A 819 -39.81 -26.70 17.46
CA SER A 819 -40.27 -25.36 17.09
C SER A 819 -40.67 -25.24 15.61
N THR A 820 -40.41 -26.25 14.78
CA THR A 820 -40.54 -26.16 13.30
C THR A 820 -41.94 -26.53 12.77
N PHE A 821 -43.01 -26.34 13.57
CA PHE A 821 -44.39 -26.56 13.15
C PHE A 821 -45.32 -25.38 13.55
N GLY A 822 -44.90 -24.18 13.14
CA GLY A 822 -45.69 -22.95 13.17
C GLY A 822 -45.48 -22.18 11.87
N THR A 823 -46.55 -21.68 11.26
CA THR A 823 -46.53 -21.07 9.91
C THR A 823 -45.98 -19.65 9.90
N HIS A 824 -45.52 -19.22 8.72
CA HIS A 824 -44.98 -17.88 8.46
C HIS A 824 -45.89 -16.75 8.93
N ASN A 825 -45.30 -15.70 9.51
CA ASN A 825 -45.44 -14.35 8.93
C ASN A 825 -44.20 -13.48 9.22
N GLY A 826 -44.13 -12.29 8.62
CA GLY A 826 -42.91 -11.45 8.53
C GLY A 826 -42.50 -10.66 9.79
N THR A 827 -41.51 -9.76 9.58
CA THR A 827 -40.91 -8.76 10.50
C THR A 827 -40.15 -9.27 11.75
N ALA A 828 -38.86 -9.59 11.57
CA ALA A 828 -37.92 -9.87 12.68
C ALA A 828 -36.47 -9.38 12.44
N ALA A 829 -36.30 -8.21 11.80
CA ALA A 829 -34.99 -7.69 11.39
C ALA A 829 -34.24 -6.87 12.48
N ASN A 830 -34.36 -7.23 13.77
CA ASN A 830 -33.57 -6.58 14.83
C ASN A 830 -33.53 -7.39 16.14
N ARG A 831 -32.47 -8.20 16.37
CA ARG A 831 -31.97 -8.67 17.71
C ARG A 831 -30.78 -9.65 17.60
N VAL A 832 -29.58 -9.11 17.31
CA VAL A 832 -28.30 -9.76 17.70
C VAL A 832 -27.32 -8.70 18.20
N ARG A 833 -27.40 -8.40 19.50
CA ARG A 833 -26.28 -7.86 20.29
C ARG A 833 -26.03 -8.84 21.42
N GLY A 834 -24.89 -9.50 21.40
CA GLY A 834 -24.50 -10.40 22.50
C GLY A 834 -24.20 -9.59 23.76
N HIS A 835 -24.78 -10.02 24.89
CA HIS A 835 -24.40 -9.53 26.21
C HIS A 835 -23.00 -10.07 26.56
N LEU A 836 -22.10 -9.23 27.04
CA LEU A 836 -20.79 -9.65 27.55
C LEU A 836 -20.77 -9.46 29.06
N ASP A 837 -21.13 -10.51 29.80
CA ASP A 837 -20.99 -10.53 31.26
C ASP A 837 -19.52 -10.74 31.64
N TRP A 838 -18.90 -9.68 32.16
CA TRP A 838 -17.55 -9.69 32.73
C TRP A 838 -17.51 -8.91 34.05
N GLU A 839 -18.15 -9.41 35.11
CA GLU A 839 -17.90 -8.95 36.48
C GLU A 839 -18.51 -9.90 37.53
N LYS A 840 -17.72 -10.88 38.02
CA LYS A 840 -17.91 -11.53 39.33
C LYS A 840 -16.73 -12.41 39.75
N GLU A 841 -15.70 -11.79 40.29
CA GLU A 841 -14.92 -12.40 41.39
C GLU A 841 -14.12 -11.33 42.16
N GLN A 842 -13.60 -11.71 43.33
CA GLN A 842 -12.72 -10.93 44.22
C GLN A 842 -13.38 -9.78 45.03
N ALA A 843 -14.07 -10.17 46.11
CA ALA A 843 -13.94 -9.47 47.39
C ALA A 843 -12.84 -10.19 48.22
N PRO A 844 -12.07 -9.49 49.07
CA PRO A 844 -10.90 -10.06 49.74
C PRO A 844 -11.24 -10.86 51.01
N ALA A 845 -10.31 -11.73 51.41
CA ALA A 845 -10.38 -12.49 52.67
C ALA A 845 -9.92 -11.66 53.88
N ALA A 846 -10.42 -12.04 55.06
CA ALA A 846 -9.86 -11.71 56.36
C ALA A 846 -10.20 -12.81 57.38
N ASP A 847 -9.15 -13.48 57.85
CA ASP A 847 -8.88 -13.95 59.22
C ASP A 847 -9.92 -14.85 59.96
N ASP A 848 -9.58 -16.15 60.04
CA ASP A 848 -9.44 -16.99 61.25
C ASP A 848 -10.33 -16.71 62.49
N ASP A 849 -11.17 -17.67 62.91
CA ASP A 849 -10.78 -18.74 63.87
C ASP A 849 -11.95 -19.69 64.28
N ASP A 850 -11.61 -20.80 64.96
CA ASP A 850 -12.41 -21.64 65.89
C ASP A 850 -13.70 -22.41 65.46
N ASP A 851 -13.48 -23.73 65.22
CA ASP A 851 -14.01 -24.87 66.02
C ASP A 851 -15.35 -25.60 65.73
N ALA A 852 -15.32 -26.90 66.07
CA ALA A 852 -16.40 -27.84 66.45
C ALA A 852 -17.60 -28.24 65.52
N MET A 853 -17.41 -29.38 64.85
CA MET A 853 -18.25 -30.62 64.84
C MET A 853 -19.80 -30.66 64.62
N ASP A 854 -20.20 -31.84 64.10
CA ASP A 854 -21.56 -32.45 64.12
C ASP A 854 -22.72 -31.74 63.38
N SER A 855 -23.81 -32.42 63.01
CA SER A 855 -24.02 -33.78 62.46
C SER A 855 -25.49 -33.88 61.98
N ASP A 856 -25.86 -34.99 61.32
CA ASP A 856 -27.22 -35.55 61.23
C ASP A 856 -28.45 -34.63 61.03
N ALA A 857 -28.79 -34.44 59.75
CA ALA A 857 -29.97 -35.03 59.11
C ALA A 857 -31.42 -34.65 59.53
N LYS A 858 -32.35 -35.01 58.61
CA LYS A 858 -33.81 -35.12 58.75
C LYS A 858 -34.64 -33.84 58.90
N SER A 859 -35.95 -33.85 58.62
CA SER A 859 -36.77 -34.54 57.59
C SER A 859 -38.23 -34.16 57.80
N GLU A 860 -38.98 -33.85 56.73
CA GLU A 860 -40.47 -33.90 56.71
C GLU A 860 -41.16 -32.89 57.69
N CYS A 861 -42.44 -32.50 57.58
CA CYS A 861 -43.35 -32.41 56.44
C CYS A 861 -44.40 -31.29 56.70
N GLU A 862 -45.10 -30.92 55.62
CA GLU A 862 -46.55 -30.64 55.49
C GLU A 862 -47.53 -31.01 56.65
N PRO A 863 -48.81 -30.54 56.67
CA PRO A 863 -49.48 -29.48 55.86
C PRO A 863 -50.51 -28.63 56.69
N GLU A 864 -51.55 -28.07 56.02
CA GLU A 864 -52.92 -27.75 56.54
C GLU A 864 -53.08 -26.54 57.52
N ASP A 865 -54.14 -25.70 57.49
CA ASP A 865 -55.25 -25.59 56.52
C ASP A 865 -55.97 -24.19 56.49
N GLU A 866 -56.94 -24.07 55.58
CA GLU A 866 -57.99 -23.04 55.32
C GLU A 866 -58.30 -21.89 56.33
N ALA A 867 -58.76 -20.71 55.81
CA ALA A 867 -60.20 -20.30 55.85
C ALA A 867 -60.52 -18.79 55.58
N MET A 868 -61.56 -18.55 54.75
CA MET A 868 -62.52 -17.39 54.75
C MET A 868 -62.02 -15.94 54.42
N ALA A 869 -62.90 -14.95 54.17
CA ALA A 869 -63.93 -14.78 53.11
C ALA A 869 -64.67 -13.41 53.24
N GLU A 870 -64.89 -12.69 52.13
CA GLU A 870 -65.81 -11.52 51.95
C GLU A 870 -65.57 -10.26 52.85
N GLY A 871 -66.09 -9.04 52.59
CA GLY A 871 -66.95 -8.53 51.51
C GLY A 871 -67.18 -6.99 51.53
N LYS A 872 -68.09 -6.53 50.66
CA LYS A 872 -68.67 -5.18 50.40
C LYS A 872 -69.31 -4.47 51.64
N SER A 873 -69.75 -3.19 51.68
CA SER A 873 -69.58 -1.90 50.94
C SER A 873 -70.24 -0.77 51.82
N ASP A 874 -70.78 0.42 51.46
CA ASP A 874 -71.12 1.15 50.21
C ASP A 874 -71.45 2.67 50.49
N GLU A 875 -71.69 3.47 49.43
CA GLU A 875 -72.33 4.83 49.41
C GLU A 875 -71.62 6.01 50.17
N LYS A 876 -71.71 7.31 49.81
CA LYS A 876 -72.41 8.19 48.81
C LYS A 876 -71.75 9.61 48.86
N ASP A 877 -72.07 10.74 48.21
CA ASP A 877 -72.87 11.31 47.08
C ASP A 877 -72.30 12.77 46.93
N ALA A 878 -72.40 13.64 45.91
CA ALA A 878 -72.85 13.73 44.49
C ALA A 878 -72.14 15.02 43.91
N ALA A 879 -72.35 15.64 42.74
CA ALA A 879 -73.29 15.53 41.61
C ALA A 879 -72.65 16.16 40.32
N GLU A 880 -73.47 16.59 39.34
CA GLU A 880 -73.12 17.19 38.02
C GLU A 880 -74.22 18.20 37.59
N PRO A 881 -74.31 18.82 36.37
CA PRO A 881 -73.54 18.74 35.09
C PRO A 881 -73.02 20.15 34.63
N PRO A 882 -72.66 20.52 33.35
CA PRO A 882 -72.80 19.89 32.00
C PRO A 882 -71.55 19.92 31.05
N VAL A 883 -71.49 19.35 29.83
CA VAL A 883 -72.16 18.20 29.12
C VAL A 883 -71.46 17.89 27.76
N LYS A 884 -71.12 16.60 27.49
CA LYS A 884 -71.17 15.80 26.20
C LYS A 884 -70.58 16.37 24.86
N LYS A 885 -70.08 15.61 23.87
CA LYS A 885 -69.83 14.17 23.53
C LYS A 885 -68.80 14.16 22.34
N ALA A 886 -67.89 13.21 22.08
CA ALA A 886 -68.01 11.78 21.73
C ALA A 886 -68.77 11.51 20.38
N LYS A 887 -68.41 10.54 19.50
CA LYS A 887 -67.41 9.44 19.50
C LYS A 887 -67.28 8.87 18.05
N ALA A 888 -66.49 7.79 17.88
CA ALA A 888 -66.60 6.68 16.90
C ALA A 888 -65.92 6.80 15.50
N LYS A 889 -65.61 5.71 14.77
CA LYS A 889 -65.18 4.30 15.07
C LYS A 889 -65.04 3.52 13.72
N GLU A 890 -63.95 2.75 13.50
CA GLU A 890 -63.83 1.64 12.50
C GLU A 890 -64.10 1.99 10.99
N GLU A 891 -63.84 1.16 9.97
CA GLU A 891 -63.27 -0.22 9.87
C GLU A 891 -62.31 -0.37 8.65
N SER A 892 -62.22 -1.54 8.01
CA SER A 892 -61.23 -1.96 6.98
C SER A 892 -61.49 -1.53 5.53
N ASP A 893 -60.49 -1.70 4.64
CA ASP A 893 -60.48 -2.73 3.57
C ASP A 893 -59.10 -2.77 2.84
N GLU A 894 -58.89 -3.72 1.92
CA GLU A 894 -57.58 -4.14 1.33
C GLU A 894 -57.47 -3.86 -0.19
N GLU A 895 -56.33 -4.26 -0.82
CA GLU A 895 -56.07 -4.34 -2.29
C GLU A 895 -55.95 -2.98 -3.06
N ASP A 896 -55.16 -2.79 -4.13
CA ASP A 896 -53.92 -3.44 -4.64
C ASP A 896 -53.23 -2.52 -5.71
N GLU A 897 -52.16 -2.98 -6.38
CA GLU A 897 -51.55 -2.40 -7.62
C GLU A 897 -50.92 -0.98 -7.55
N GLU A 898 -50.18 -0.48 -8.55
CA GLU A 898 -48.90 -0.94 -9.16
C GLU A 898 -48.22 0.30 -9.83
N GLU A 899 -47.31 0.10 -10.79
CA GLU A 899 -46.78 1.04 -11.81
C GLU A 899 -45.84 2.24 -11.48
N ASP A 900 -44.91 2.37 -12.42
CA ASP A 900 -43.85 3.33 -12.74
C ASP A 900 -44.10 4.85 -12.61
N TYR A 901 -42.98 5.59 -12.64
CA TYR A 901 -42.93 7.02 -12.95
C TYR A 901 -41.79 7.32 -13.93
N ASP A 902 -42.13 7.82 -15.12
CA ASP A 902 -41.21 8.42 -16.09
C ASP A 902 -41.61 9.90 -16.35
N ASP A 903 -40.72 10.64 -17.02
CA ASP A 903 -40.75 12.08 -17.39
C ASP A 903 -42.10 12.83 -17.50
N GLU A 904 -42.12 14.11 -17.08
CA GLU A 904 -42.00 15.24 -18.04
C GLU A 904 -41.80 16.64 -17.39
N ARG A 905 -41.56 17.66 -18.24
CA ARG A 905 -41.06 19.01 -17.87
C ARG A 905 -41.69 20.14 -18.71
N PRO A 906 -42.08 21.27 -18.08
CA PRO A 906 -42.01 22.60 -18.70
C PRO A 906 -41.09 23.57 -17.89
N ALA A 907 -40.33 24.55 -18.39
CA ALA A 907 -40.25 25.32 -19.65
C ALA A 907 -40.83 26.76 -19.58
N SER A 908 -39.95 27.77 -19.53
CA SER A 908 -40.13 29.21 -19.89
C SER A 908 -41.14 30.09 -19.10
N SER A 909 -41.00 31.43 -18.97
CA SER A 909 -39.83 32.35 -19.06
C SER A 909 -40.18 33.79 -18.60
N LYS A 910 -39.14 34.63 -18.35
CA LYS A 910 -39.08 36.12 -18.42
C LYS A 910 -39.58 37.04 -17.27
N THR A 911 -38.59 37.77 -16.69
CA THR A 911 -38.52 39.23 -16.37
C THR A 911 -39.56 39.92 -15.48
N VAL A 912 -39.08 40.63 -14.45
CA VAL A 912 -39.10 42.11 -14.31
C VAL A 912 -38.37 42.56 -13.02
N GLU A 913 -37.92 43.81 -12.99
CA GLU A 913 -37.07 44.46 -11.99
C GLU A 913 -37.90 45.43 -11.09
N GLU A 914 -37.44 46.31 -10.17
CA GLU A 914 -36.14 46.93 -9.81
C GLU A 914 -36.28 47.60 -8.39
N ALA A 915 -35.25 48.31 -7.91
CA ALA A 915 -35.27 49.46 -6.98
C ALA A 915 -35.36 49.26 -5.43
N ALA A 916 -34.20 49.44 -4.76
CA ALA A 916 -33.88 50.29 -3.57
C ALA A 916 -34.81 50.33 -2.31
N LYS A 917 -34.33 50.44 -1.05
CA LYS A 917 -33.40 51.46 -0.47
C LYS A 917 -33.22 51.22 1.07
N GLU A 918 -32.21 51.85 1.71
CA GLU A 918 -32.09 52.22 3.16
C GLU A 918 -32.07 51.10 4.25
N GLU A 919 -31.46 51.26 5.45
CA GLU A 919 -30.23 51.95 5.90
C GLU A 919 -29.84 51.47 7.34
N GLU A 920 -28.90 52.17 8.01
CA GLU A 920 -28.49 52.14 9.43
C GLU A 920 -27.50 51.05 9.93
N ASP A 921 -26.72 51.43 10.96
CA ASP A 921 -25.45 50.85 11.44
C ASP A 921 -25.55 50.34 12.91
N GLU A 922 -24.48 49.73 13.43
CA GLU A 922 -24.08 49.88 14.86
C GLU A 922 -22.56 49.61 15.07
N ASP A 923 -21.96 50.25 16.07
CA ASP A 923 -20.51 50.48 16.21
C ASP A 923 -19.72 49.44 17.04
N ASP A 924 -18.38 49.54 17.00
CA ASP A 924 -17.58 49.69 18.25
C ASP A 924 -16.16 50.27 17.96
N GLU A 925 -15.59 51.04 18.90
CA GLU A 925 -14.36 51.85 18.71
C GLU A 925 -13.03 51.19 19.19
N GLU A 926 -11.87 51.62 18.67
CA GLU A 926 -10.88 52.44 19.41
C GLU A 926 -9.55 52.68 18.63
N GLU A 927 -9.12 53.96 18.57
CA GLU A 927 -7.75 54.54 18.67
C GLU A 927 -6.49 53.91 17.97
N LYS A 928 -5.48 54.67 17.47
CA LYS A 928 -5.16 56.12 17.50
C LYS A 928 -4.13 56.52 16.41
N ASP A 929 -4.07 57.83 16.10
CA ASP A 929 -2.95 58.64 15.55
C ASP A 929 -2.19 58.18 14.24
N ARG A 930 -2.27 58.90 13.10
CA ARG A 930 -1.59 60.19 12.72
C ARG A 930 -0.07 60.04 12.43
N ASN A 931 0.54 60.61 11.36
CA ASN A 931 0.12 61.57 10.32
C ASN A 931 1.08 61.55 9.07
N SER A 932 0.73 62.28 7.99
CA SER A 932 1.49 62.65 6.78
C SER A 932 1.64 61.58 5.66
N GLY A 933 1.58 61.92 4.36
CA GLY A 933 1.26 63.22 3.73
C GLY A 933 1.31 63.24 2.18
N SER A 934 0.50 64.11 1.56
CA SER A 934 0.49 64.56 0.13
C SER A 934 0.36 63.53 -1.03
N LYS A 935 -0.85 63.46 -1.61
CA LYS A 935 -1.28 63.98 -2.95
C LYS A 935 -0.37 63.86 -4.21
N PRO A 936 -0.92 63.90 -5.45
CA PRO A 936 -2.30 63.61 -5.93
C PRO A 936 -2.36 62.83 -7.29
N ALA A 937 -3.55 62.75 -7.89
CA ALA A 937 -3.88 62.07 -9.16
C ALA A 937 -3.53 62.84 -10.46
N ALA A 938 -3.71 62.17 -11.62
CA ALA A 938 -3.67 62.76 -12.96
C ALA A 938 -4.67 62.08 -13.93
N VAL A 939 -5.21 62.83 -14.90
CA VAL A 939 -6.09 62.40 -16.02
C VAL A 939 -5.78 63.32 -17.25
N PRO A 940 -6.38 63.16 -18.47
CA PRO A 940 -5.70 62.64 -19.67
C PRO A 940 -5.48 63.67 -20.82
N SER A 941 -4.70 63.32 -21.87
CA SER A 941 -5.05 63.54 -23.32
C SER A 941 -3.90 63.30 -24.36
N THR A 942 -4.16 62.46 -25.38
CA THR A 942 -3.91 62.60 -26.85
C THR A 942 -2.55 63.02 -27.51
N ALA A 943 -2.07 62.14 -28.42
CA ALA A 943 -1.81 62.33 -29.89
C ALA A 943 -0.44 62.79 -30.52
N ALA A 944 -0.14 62.19 -31.71
CA ALA A 944 0.69 62.63 -32.87
C ALA A 944 2.24 62.64 -32.75
N LYS A 945 3.10 62.53 -33.81
CA LYS A 945 2.97 62.41 -35.30
C LYS A 945 4.32 61.93 -35.97
N GLU A 946 4.27 61.29 -37.16
CA GLU A 946 5.24 61.33 -38.32
C GLU A 946 6.73 60.85 -38.20
N ASP A 947 7.50 60.48 -39.25
CA ASP A 947 7.36 60.60 -40.75
C ASP A 947 8.24 59.60 -41.60
N LEU A 948 8.18 59.71 -42.96
CA LEU A 948 8.96 59.07 -44.08
C LEU A 948 8.46 57.70 -44.63
N GLU A 949 7.96 57.54 -45.89
CA GLU A 949 8.61 57.53 -47.26
C GLU A 949 9.38 56.20 -47.53
N GLU A 950 9.35 55.43 -48.65
CA GLU A 950 9.05 55.51 -50.13
C GLU A 950 8.33 54.17 -50.61
N ASP A 951 7.79 53.81 -51.81
CA ASP A 951 7.15 54.42 -53.03
C ASP A 951 6.48 53.32 -53.97
N ASP A 952 5.65 53.71 -54.98
CA ASP A 952 5.11 53.12 -56.28
C ASP A 952 4.33 51.75 -56.52
N ASP A 953 3.03 51.88 -56.90
CA ASP A 953 2.25 51.46 -58.12
C ASP A 953 1.77 50.03 -58.61
N ASP A 954 0.52 50.06 -59.15
CA ASP A 954 -0.13 49.39 -60.33
C ASP A 954 -1.06 48.12 -60.32
N ASP A 955 -1.96 48.11 -61.34
CA ASP A 955 -2.84 47.06 -61.95
C ASP A 955 -4.24 46.62 -61.38
N GLU A 956 -5.23 47.51 -61.62
CA GLU A 956 -6.60 47.39 -62.25
C GLU A 956 -7.49 46.08 -62.32
N PHE A 957 -8.78 46.28 -62.67
CA PHE A 957 -9.97 45.39 -62.62
C PHE A 957 -10.26 44.58 -63.94
N PRO A 958 -11.03 43.45 -63.94
CA PRO A 958 -12.50 43.51 -64.11
C PRO A 958 -13.41 42.37 -63.53
N ASP A 959 -14.53 42.78 -62.91
CA ASP A 959 -15.97 42.43 -63.07
C ASP A 959 -16.54 41.08 -63.59
N ILE A 960 -17.84 40.84 -63.24
CA ILE A 960 -18.90 40.00 -63.90
C ILE A 960 -18.86 38.45 -63.69
N VAL A 961 -19.95 37.69 -63.45
CA VAL A 961 -21.39 37.90 -63.03
C VAL A 961 -21.99 36.54 -62.54
N ASP A 962 -23.19 36.54 -61.95
CA ASP A 962 -23.99 35.36 -61.53
C ASP A 962 -24.44 34.40 -62.67
N ASP A 963 -24.83 33.14 -62.33
CA ASP A 963 -26.08 32.47 -62.77
C ASP A 963 -26.15 30.97 -62.33
N GLU A 964 -27.35 30.48 -61.98
CA GLU A 964 -27.75 29.05 -61.86
C GLU A 964 -28.25 28.53 -63.25
N PRO A 965 -28.22 27.22 -63.60
CA PRO A 965 -29.22 26.22 -63.11
C PRO A 965 -28.82 24.72 -63.15
N ASP A 966 -29.80 23.83 -62.89
CA ASP A 966 -29.87 22.40 -63.29
C ASP A 966 -29.88 22.23 -64.84
N ASP A 967 -29.81 21.06 -65.50
CA ASP A 967 -30.06 19.63 -65.22
C ASP A 967 -29.11 18.74 -66.09
N ASP A 968 -28.84 17.48 -65.70
CA ASP A 968 -28.80 16.25 -66.57
C ASP A 968 -28.58 14.94 -65.76
#